data_AF-A0A7V7XK28-F1
#
_entry.id   AF-A0A7V7XK28-F1
#
_cell.length_a   1.000
_cell.length_b   1.000
_cell.length_c   1.000
_cell.angle_alpha   90.00
_cell.angle_beta   90.00
_cell.angle_gamma   90.00
#
_symmetry.space_group_name_H-M   'P 1'
#
loop_
_entity.id
_entity.type
_entity.pdbx_description
1 polymer ?
#
loop_
_entity_poly.entity_id
_entity_poly.type
_entity_poly.pdbx_seq_one_letter_code
_entity_poly.pdbx_strand_id
1 'polypeptide(L)'
;MDASRRLFYGSWVLLFATGTAVVWGEAIGLALFIDRLGIRALPIGFLMEAVLSTIFIINIERIRDMLPEGVIVAFICLGGVGILAIGWLVVENGSDLGFGLYYAAQRIMRDLLLYYTWNYVASFYSTGSRYLLPRMAMLSRIGVVFSGIGLFLLTLACNVEQLVWLWGGALLAGIFAVGIFADEFSGLPRYKITSASIASVTTAKIGTAVRSLWNSELMRYLSVGAFLMMFVLSLVFYQILDTFRTEFPDAESLLRWLSVVSVISSLVIIPVQYRLLPRILQRSNAAKYAEVYPTTVSTAFAGVMILPILGIALLAEIVRTSLQASLYDTLHNQMKSTLPASVTSWAHTFLEGVIEPTGRFLAAGVLTAFVLGIISDEALLAIGFAASLLFLYSQHRAGKLYTETLNRAISAGQYGFLRTNAQEQIIANQEVEQKLISRLEKTASDDRDILLITEALAEAGSEFGFEAILRRWPACPAGIQAELLRLLIEGWPRYRRSQAVQVVVMEALHSEASELRRAALKAMLASPGLFDTYAVAEYLIHQDPTISTLAAQLLLQHPSEKLAKAAQAQLNWLSRAASPSTRALAITSLVQGGINRFGERVVPLEVDRLQSDPSARVRMTVVAGAEGNALLHSVQDVSPSVRQLAIQKMSKSRRRSTTLLVHALEEIQPQLHSSPQIVGLIRYWYLLTALANVNPRKGYEKILPEIERGLQQIDYLTSLRRTLSEMKHPPVAPILGQLNSDRAQLIQAFLDSLTAIFGKATFAPIARTLQMQPDSDEAQTMLSLLGEMTTSETARKLHLLLTRSRDNDLYVTSDIAHRAKNPAEAIQDLLRQEDEWRPLLVLYALSALPRVLFQELAPEELVETILEKSRQSNQDTIRESARLIRQALQEDFAVFRADSALSRISPTHKDNNAMLSTIERMLFLRNVSFFENLRLDQLRTLARICDELAVNQGDYILHKGEAGDSLFVVVEGRIKIVDPGSENVLAVLSSGEVLGEISLFDGGVRSADAFAETTTLLLVVNRDALDDALADDPGIALDMLRVMALRIRESNKTLSRMSQKMNVSEIRQELQEIRKEMNEI
;
A
#
# COMPACT_ATOMS: atom_id res chain seq x y z
N MET A 1 0.00 -3.68 -3.98
CA MET A 1 -0.12 -2.68 -2.89
C MET A 1 -1.58 -2.29 -2.74
N ASP A 2 -2.13 -2.34 -1.53
CA ASP A 2 -3.52 -1.98 -1.27
C ASP A 2 -3.79 -0.48 -1.42
N ALA A 3 -4.98 -0.14 -1.92
CA ALA A 3 -5.43 1.24 -2.10
C ALA A 3 -5.40 2.06 -0.79
N SER A 4 -5.63 1.42 0.36
CA SER A 4 -5.56 2.05 1.68
C SER A 4 -4.16 2.55 2.04
N ARG A 5 -3.09 1.84 1.64
CA ARG A 5 -1.71 2.30 1.84
C ARG A 5 -1.42 3.50 0.94
N ARG A 6 -1.83 3.45 -0.33
CA ARG A 6 -1.62 4.55 -1.27
C ARG A 6 -2.34 5.83 -0.83
N LEU A 7 -3.61 5.73 -0.40
CA LEU A 7 -4.36 6.83 0.20
C LEU A 7 -3.63 7.46 1.39
N PHE A 8 -3.06 6.63 2.28
CA PHE A 8 -2.29 7.10 3.44
C PHE A 8 -1.02 7.87 3.03
N TYR A 9 -0.24 7.33 2.08
CA TYR A 9 0.95 8.00 1.57
C TYR A 9 0.61 9.28 0.79
N GLY A 10 -0.41 9.28 -0.06
CA GLY A 10 -0.86 10.47 -0.79
C GLY A 10 -1.35 11.59 0.14
N SER A 11 -2.11 11.23 1.18
CA SER A 11 -2.51 12.15 2.25
C SER A 11 -1.30 12.74 2.98
N TRP A 12 -0.28 11.92 3.27
CA TRP A 12 0.95 12.39 3.90
C TRP A 12 1.75 13.33 3.00
N VAL A 13 1.96 12.99 1.72
CA VAL A 13 2.68 13.84 0.76
C VAL A 13 1.96 15.19 0.61
N LEU A 14 0.63 15.21 0.56
CA LEU A 14 -0.15 16.45 0.49
C LEU A 14 -0.01 17.31 1.76
N LEU A 15 -0.06 16.71 2.95
CA LEU A 15 0.16 17.39 4.22
C LEU A 15 1.61 17.90 4.36
N PHE A 16 2.59 17.15 3.88
CA PHE A 16 4.00 17.54 3.84
C PHE A 16 4.21 18.74 2.93
N ALA A 17 3.73 18.69 1.68
CA ALA A 17 3.84 19.79 0.73
C ALA A 17 3.13 21.06 1.25
N THR A 18 1.92 20.90 1.81
CA THR A 18 1.18 22.00 2.44
C THR A 18 1.92 22.59 3.63
N GLY A 19 2.45 21.75 4.53
CA GLY A 19 3.25 22.19 5.68
C GLY A 19 4.48 22.97 5.26
N THR A 20 5.20 22.50 4.23
CA THR A 20 6.37 23.19 3.67
C THR A 20 5.99 24.55 3.09
N ALA A 21 4.93 24.62 2.27
CA ALA A 21 4.45 25.89 1.72
C ALA A 21 3.98 26.87 2.81
N VAL A 22 3.32 26.39 3.87
CA VAL A 22 2.88 27.22 5.00
C VAL A 22 4.08 27.80 5.76
N VAL A 23 5.06 26.98 6.12
CA VAL A 23 6.22 27.37 6.95
C VAL A 23 7.13 28.33 6.19
N TRP A 24 7.45 28.02 4.92
CA TRP A 24 8.29 28.90 4.10
C TRP A 24 7.60 30.23 3.85
N GLY A 25 6.31 30.22 3.53
CA GLY A 25 5.52 31.45 3.35
C GLY A 25 5.54 32.33 4.59
N GLU A 26 5.11 31.82 5.75
CA GLU A 26 5.04 32.60 6.99
C GLU A 26 6.41 33.19 7.38
N ALA A 27 7.48 32.39 7.32
CA ALA A 27 8.80 32.84 7.75
C ALA A 27 9.42 33.87 6.79
N ILE A 28 9.39 33.62 5.47
CA ILE A 28 9.94 34.54 4.45
C ILE A 28 9.15 35.85 4.43
N GLY A 29 7.81 35.76 4.43
CA GLY A 29 6.92 36.91 4.41
C GLY A 29 7.09 37.82 5.61
N LEU A 30 7.22 37.22 6.79
CA LEU A 30 7.41 37.94 8.05
C LEU A 30 8.79 38.60 8.15
N ALA A 31 9.85 37.90 7.73
CA ALA A 31 11.20 38.47 7.70
C ALA A 31 11.27 39.69 6.78
N LEU A 32 10.76 39.60 5.54
CA LEU A 32 10.71 40.72 4.60
C LEU A 32 9.80 41.88 5.08
N PHE A 33 8.68 41.56 5.75
CA PHE A 33 7.80 42.59 6.34
C PHE A 33 8.50 43.42 7.41
N ILE A 34 9.15 42.75 8.36
CA ILE A 34 9.82 43.41 9.48
C ILE A 34 11.06 44.16 9.00
N ASP A 35 11.76 43.65 7.99
CA ASP A 35 12.92 44.31 7.39
C ASP A 35 12.56 45.60 6.65
N ARG A 36 11.53 45.58 5.80
CA ARG A 36 11.12 46.76 5.00
C ARG A 36 10.27 47.77 5.77
N LEU A 37 9.29 47.32 6.55
CA LEU A 37 8.30 48.21 7.20
C LEU A 37 8.52 48.38 8.71
N GLY A 38 9.38 47.57 9.32
CA GLY A 38 9.62 47.58 10.76
C GLY A 38 8.48 46.97 11.59
N ILE A 39 8.80 46.59 12.83
CA ILE A 39 7.82 46.02 13.78
C ILE A 39 6.63 46.96 14.06
N ARG A 40 6.87 48.28 14.01
CA ARG A 40 5.84 49.32 14.20
C ARG A 40 4.70 49.28 13.16
N ALA A 41 4.93 48.69 11.98
CA ALA A 41 3.89 48.51 10.97
C ALA A 41 3.03 47.24 11.17
N LEU A 42 3.46 46.30 12.03
CA LEU A 42 2.74 45.04 12.26
C LEU A 42 1.25 45.20 12.64
N PRO A 43 0.83 46.21 13.44
CA PRO A 43 -0.58 46.46 13.71
C PRO A 43 -1.41 46.78 12.46
N ILE A 44 -0.82 47.46 11.47
CA ILE A 44 -1.47 47.72 10.17
C ILE A 44 -1.63 46.41 9.38
N GLY A 45 -0.61 45.53 9.45
CA GLY A 45 -0.69 44.17 8.91
C GLY A 45 -1.84 43.36 9.50
N PHE A 46 -2.02 43.37 10.83
CA PHE A 46 -3.16 42.75 11.51
C PHE A 46 -4.52 43.35 11.10
N LEU A 47 -4.58 44.67 10.91
CA LEU A 47 -5.80 45.36 10.48
C LEU A 47 -6.22 44.89 9.08
N MET A 48 -5.26 44.83 8.14
CA MET A 48 -5.46 44.33 6.78
C MET A 48 -5.84 42.84 6.78
N GLU A 49 -5.13 42.01 7.55
CA GLU A 49 -5.42 40.59 7.73
C GLU A 49 -6.86 40.37 8.22
N ALA A 50 -7.31 41.11 9.24
CA ALA A 50 -8.67 40.99 9.78
C ALA A 50 -9.76 41.36 8.76
N VAL A 51 -9.60 42.47 8.04
CA VAL A 51 -10.58 42.92 7.04
C VAL A 51 -10.62 41.94 5.85
N LEU A 52 -9.46 41.57 5.32
CA LEU A 52 -9.38 40.70 4.14
C LEU A 52 -9.79 39.25 4.46
N SER A 53 -9.40 38.69 5.61
CA SER A 53 -9.80 37.32 6.01
C SER A 53 -11.32 37.18 6.11
N THR A 54 -11.99 38.16 6.73
CA THR A 54 -13.46 38.25 6.79
C THR A 54 -14.08 38.16 5.39
N ILE A 55 -13.55 38.92 4.42
CA ILE A 55 -14.05 38.94 3.04
C ILE A 55 -13.79 37.59 2.34
N PHE A 56 -12.59 37.03 2.46
CA PHE A 56 -12.23 35.78 1.78
C PHE A 56 -12.99 34.56 2.34
N ILE A 57 -13.03 34.39 3.66
CA ILE A 57 -13.69 33.23 4.31
C ILE A 57 -15.18 33.19 3.96
N ILE A 58 -15.88 34.34 4.04
CA ILE A 58 -17.31 34.42 3.71
C ILE A 58 -17.57 34.09 2.22
N ASN A 59 -16.68 34.45 1.31
CA ASN A 59 -16.87 34.16 -0.12
C ASN A 59 -16.49 32.73 -0.50
N ILE A 60 -15.45 32.14 0.10
CA ILE A 60 -15.07 30.75 -0.20
C ILE A 60 -16.15 29.79 0.34
N GLU A 61 -16.70 30.02 1.52
CA GLU A 61 -17.81 29.22 2.06
C GLU A 61 -19.08 29.24 1.18
N ARG A 62 -19.34 30.33 0.43
CA ARG A 62 -20.42 30.36 -0.58
C ARG A 62 -20.17 29.43 -1.77
N ILE A 63 -18.90 29.24 -2.13
CA ILE A 63 -18.47 28.48 -3.31
C ILE A 63 -18.12 27.03 -2.93
N ARG A 64 -17.93 26.72 -1.63
CA ARG A 64 -17.55 25.39 -1.13
C ARG A 64 -18.47 24.27 -1.61
N ASP A 65 -19.78 24.50 -1.64
CA ASP A 65 -20.76 23.51 -2.09
C ASP A 65 -20.82 23.38 -3.64
N MET A 66 -20.18 24.30 -4.38
CA MET A 66 -20.13 24.32 -5.85
C MET A 66 -18.93 23.59 -6.45
N LEU A 67 -17.84 23.42 -5.68
CA LEU A 67 -16.58 22.85 -6.15
C LEU A 67 -16.11 21.66 -5.27
N PRO A 68 -15.47 20.63 -5.85
CA PRO A 68 -14.78 19.61 -5.05
C PRO A 68 -13.71 20.21 -4.13
N GLU A 69 -13.60 19.73 -2.90
CA GLU A 69 -12.60 20.21 -1.93
C GLU A 69 -11.15 20.20 -2.46
N GLY A 70 -10.74 19.15 -3.17
CA GLY A 70 -9.41 19.09 -3.80
C GLY A 70 -9.20 20.13 -4.90
N VAL A 71 -10.27 20.55 -5.59
CA VAL A 71 -10.23 21.66 -6.56
C VAL A 71 -10.11 22.99 -5.82
N ILE A 72 -10.74 23.15 -4.65
CA ILE A 72 -10.57 24.33 -3.79
C ILE A 72 -9.11 24.43 -3.32
N VAL A 73 -8.50 23.34 -2.84
CA VAL A 73 -7.07 23.31 -2.47
C VAL A 73 -6.17 23.70 -3.65
N ALA A 74 -6.43 23.18 -4.85
CA ALA A 74 -5.67 23.54 -6.05
C ALA A 74 -5.84 25.03 -6.44
N PHE A 75 -7.05 25.59 -6.35
CA PHE A 75 -7.30 27.02 -6.56
C PHE A 75 -6.61 27.91 -5.53
N ILE A 76 -6.57 27.48 -4.26
CA ILE A 76 -5.84 28.17 -3.20
C ILE A 76 -4.34 28.19 -3.55
N CYS A 77 -3.71 27.05 -3.84
CA CYS A 77 -2.30 27.02 -4.26
C CYS A 77 -2.01 27.87 -5.50
N LEU A 78 -2.88 27.84 -6.52
CA LEU A 78 -2.76 28.67 -7.72
C LEU A 78 -2.87 30.17 -7.40
N GLY A 79 -3.80 30.54 -6.51
CA GLY A 79 -3.90 31.88 -5.96
C GLY A 79 -2.65 32.30 -5.19
N GLY A 80 -2.00 31.37 -4.48
CA GLY A 80 -0.72 31.61 -3.81
C GLY A 80 0.41 31.94 -4.78
N VAL A 81 0.50 31.23 -5.91
CA VAL A 81 1.43 31.57 -7.00
C VAL A 81 1.10 32.93 -7.63
N GLY A 82 -0.18 33.30 -7.72
CA GLY A 82 -0.62 34.64 -8.12
C GLY A 82 -0.19 35.74 -7.13
N ILE A 83 -0.39 35.52 -5.82
CA ILE A 83 0.05 36.43 -4.74
C ILE A 83 1.58 36.60 -4.78
N LEU A 84 2.33 35.54 -5.09
CA LEU A 84 3.77 35.60 -5.29
C LEU A 84 4.18 36.47 -6.49
N ALA A 85 3.55 36.29 -7.65
CA ALA A 85 3.85 37.10 -8.84
C ALA A 85 3.51 38.59 -8.64
N ILE A 86 2.40 38.88 -7.95
CA ILE A 86 2.03 40.24 -7.54
C ILE A 86 2.99 40.77 -6.48
N GLY A 87 3.40 39.92 -5.53
CA GLY A 87 4.36 40.22 -4.48
C GLY A 87 5.71 40.65 -5.05
N TRP A 88 6.20 39.95 -6.08
CA TRP A 88 7.42 40.34 -6.79
C TRP A 88 7.30 41.74 -7.42
N LEU A 89 6.21 41.99 -8.16
CA LEU A 89 5.93 43.32 -8.72
C LEU A 89 5.84 44.41 -7.64
N VAL A 90 5.30 44.10 -6.46
CA VAL A 90 5.24 45.02 -5.31
C VAL A 90 6.63 45.25 -4.69
N VAL A 91 7.42 44.19 -4.56
CA VAL A 91 8.81 44.21 -4.05
C VAL A 91 9.71 45.07 -4.95
N GLU A 92 9.51 44.99 -6.26
CA GLU A 92 10.25 45.73 -7.29
C GLU A 92 9.78 47.20 -7.42
N ASN A 93 8.48 47.49 -7.24
CA ASN A 93 7.93 48.85 -7.29
C ASN A 93 7.96 49.61 -5.95
N GLY A 94 8.36 48.98 -4.84
CA GLY A 94 8.70 49.66 -3.58
C GLY A 94 7.54 50.34 -2.82
N SER A 95 6.29 49.91 -3.00
CA SER A 95 5.16 50.50 -2.27
C SER A 95 4.93 49.85 -0.90
N ASP A 96 5.07 50.62 0.18
CA ASP A 96 4.84 50.16 1.56
C ASP A 96 3.43 49.55 1.76
N LEU A 97 2.41 50.22 1.23
CA LEU A 97 1.02 49.75 1.28
C LEU A 97 0.82 48.48 0.44
N GLY A 98 1.52 48.37 -0.69
CA GLY A 98 1.58 47.14 -1.47
C GLY A 98 2.19 45.98 -0.65
N PHE A 99 3.28 46.25 0.08
CA PHE A 99 3.95 45.24 0.89
C PHE A 99 3.04 44.76 2.06
N GLY A 100 2.33 45.68 2.72
CA GLY A 100 1.32 45.34 3.72
C GLY A 100 0.19 44.46 3.17
N LEU A 101 -0.31 44.78 1.96
CA LEU A 101 -1.31 43.95 1.27
C LEU A 101 -0.79 42.56 0.92
N TYR A 102 0.47 42.45 0.45
CA TYR A 102 1.11 41.17 0.15
C TYR A 102 1.22 40.28 1.40
N TYR A 103 1.70 40.83 2.51
CA TYR A 103 1.79 40.12 3.79
C TYR A 103 0.41 39.63 4.29
N ALA A 104 -0.61 40.49 4.23
CA ALA A 104 -1.98 40.12 4.62
C ALA A 104 -2.56 39.02 3.71
N ALA A 105 -2.37 39.12 2.38
CA ALA A 105 -2.81 38.12 1.42
C ALA A 105 -2.12 36.77 1.64
N GLN A 106 -0.82 36.77 1.93
CA GLN A 106 -0.04 35.58 2.24
C GLN A 106 -0.51 34.87 3.53
N ARG A 107 -0.89 35.61 4.57
CA ARG A 107 -1.43 35.02 5.80
C ARG A 107 -2.81 34.40 5.60
N ILE A 108 -3.67 35.05 4.81
CA ILE A 108 -4.98 34.50 4.44
C ILE A 108 -4.82 33.23 3.60
N MET A 109 -3.89 33.25 2.63
CA MET A 109 -3.50 32.09 1.83
C MET A 109 -3.06 30.92 2.72
N ARG A 110 -2.19 31.17 3.71
CA ARG A 110 -1.74 30.18 4.70
C ARG A 110 -2.91 29.54 5.45
N ASP A 111 -3.79 30.35 6.02
CA ASP A 111 -4.89 29.88 6.89
C ASP A 111 -5.90 29.06 6.09
N LEU A 112 -6.25 29.52 4.89
CA LEU A 112 -7.11 28.79 3.96
C LEU A 112 -6.48 27.47 3.51
N LEU A 113 -5.20 27.47 3.13
CA LEU A 113 -4.53 26.27 2.65
C LEU A 113 -4.45 25.20 3.75
N LEU A 114 -4.12 25.59 4.98
CA LEU A 114 -4.08 24.67 6.12
C LEU A 114 -5.47 24.08 6.41
N TYR A 115 -6.51 24.91 6.45
CA TYR A 115 -7.90 24.50 6.71
C TYR A 115 -8.44 23.54 5.64
N TYR A 116 -8.35 23.94 4.36
CA TYR A 116 -8.92 23.17 3.26
C TYR A 116 -8.15 21.89 2.98
N THR A 117 -6.81 21.87 3.10
CA THR A 117 -6.05 20.61 3.00
C THR A 117 -6.41 19.65 4.14
N TRP A 118 -6.53 20.14 5.38
CA TRP A 118 -6.89 19.29 6.52
C TRP A 118 -8.27 18.65 6.35
N ASN A 119 -9.27 19.45 5.97
CA ASN A 119 -10.62 18.96 5.71
C ASN A 119 -10.67 17.99 4.53
N TYR A 120 -9.97 18.30 3.43
CA TYR A 120 -9.87 17.41 2.27
C TYR A 120 -9.31 16.04 2.65
N VAL A 121 -8.18 16.00 3.38
CA VAL A 121 -7.59 14.74 3.87
C VAL A 121 -8.57 14.01 4.81
N ALA A 122 -9.20 14.72 5.75
CA ALA A 122 -10.16 14.14 6.68
C ALA A 122 -11.39 13.52 5.99
N SER A 123 -11.83 14.08 4.86
CA SER A 123 -13.00 13.61 4.09
C SER A 123 -12.89 12.16 3.60
N PHE A 124 -11.66 11.64 3.46
CA PHE A 124 -11.40 10.27 3.00
C PHE A 124 -11.41 9.23 4.12
N TYR A 125 -11.35 9.64 5.39
CA TYR A 125 -11.29 8.73 6.53
C TYR A 125 -12.67 8.57 7.19
N SER A 126 -13.34 7.48 6.82
CA SER A 126 -14.61 7.03 7.41
C SER A 126 -14.54 6.90 8.94
N THR A 127 -15.70 6.88 9.62
CA THR A 127 -15.82 6.80 11.09
C THR A 127 -14.93 5.71 11.71
N GLY A 128 -14.86 4.52 11.10
CA GLY A 128 -14.01 3.41 11.59
C GLY A 128 -12.50 3.57 11.36
N SER A 129 -12.05 4.62 10.67
CA SER A 129 -10.65 4.89 10.34
C SER A 129 -10.11 6.23 10.87
N ARG A 130 -10.94 7.01 11.58
CA ARG A 130 -10.54 8.31 12.16
C ARG A 130 -9.38 8.23 13.16
N TYR A 131 -9.11 7.07 13.74
CA TYR A 131 -7.92 6.81 14.58
C TYR A 131 -6.58 7.05 13.86
N LEU A 132 -6.58 7.17 12.52
CA LEU A 132 -5.42 7.56 11.72
C LEU A 132 -5.17 9.08 11.71
N LEU A 133 -6.18 9.92 11.94
CA LEU A 133 -6.06 11.39 11.87
C LEU A 133 -5.04 11.95 12.89
N PRO A 134 -4.97 11.50 14.16
CA PRO A 134 -3.91 11.93 15.09
C PRO A 134 -2.50 11.52 14.62
N ARG A 135 -2.37 10.38 13.91
CA ARG A 135 -1.09 9.96 13.32
C ARG A 135 -0.72 10.83 12.12
N MET A 136 -1.70 11.28 11.34
CA MET A 136 -1.50 12.24 10.26
C MET A 136 -1.12 13.63 10.77
N ALA A 137 -1.71 14.09 11.88
CA ALA A 137 -1.28 15.31 12.57
C ALA A 137 0.19 15.22 13.02
N MET A 138 0.60 14.09 13.60
CA MET A 138 2.00 13.86 13.98
C MET A 138 2.93 13.86 12.74
N LEU A 139 2.51 13.22 11.65
CA LEU A 139 3.28 13.17 10.40
C LEU A 139 3.39 14.52 9.68
N SER A 140 2.38 15.41 9.79
CA SER A 140 2.48 16.77 9.26
C SER A 140 3.45 17.64 10.06
N ARG A 141 3.53 17.46 11.39
CA ARG A 141 4.56 18.11 12.23
C ARG A 141 5.97 17.64 11.89
N ILE A 142 6.16 16.38 11.47
CA ILE A 142 7.45 15.92 10.92
C ILE A 142 7.78 16.65 9.62
N GLY A 143 6.79 16.90 8.76
CA GLY A 143 6.96 17.75 7.57
C GLY A 143 7.41 19.17 7.89
N VAL A 144 6.85 19.79 8.93
CA VAL A 144 7.30 21.11 9.44
C VAL A 144 8.76 21.09 9.89
N VAL A 145 9.21 20.02 10.57
CA VAL A 145 10.63 19.87 10.97
C VAL A 145 11.55 19.85 9.74
N PHE A 146 11.25 19.02 8.73
CA PHE A 146 12.05 18.98 7.50
C PHE A 146 12.01 20.30 6.73
N SER A 147 10.84 20.95 6.68
CA SER A 147 10.68 22.27 6.05
C SER A 147 11.52 23.35 6.74
N GLY A 148 11.54 23.39 8.08
CA GLY A 148 12.32 24.36 8.85
C GLY A 148 13.82 24.14 8.74
N ILE A 149 14.28 22.88 8.77
CA ILE A 149 15.69 22.53 8.50
C ILE A 149 16.08 22.92 7.06
N GLY A 150 15.22 22.59 6.09
CA GLY A 150 15.44 22.95 4.69
C GLY A 150 15.53 24.45 4.47
N LEU A 151 14.63 25.24 5.06
CA LEU A 151 14.65 26.69 4.97
C LEU A 151 15.91 27.27 5.59
N PHE A 152 16.28 26.82 6.80
CA PHE A 152 17.51 27.22 7.48
C PHE A 152 18.75 26.99 6.59
N LEU A 153 18.89 25.80 6.01
CA LEU A 153 20.01 25.47 5.12
C LEU A 153 19.99 26.32 3.84
N LEU A 154 18.82 26.59 3.25
CA LEU A 154 18.69 27.46 2.08
C LEU A 154 19.10 28.91 2.37
N THR A 155 18.88 29.43 3.59
CA THR A 155 19.39 30.76 3.98
C THR A 155 20.93 30.86 4.06
N LEU A 156 21.66 29.75 3.96
CA LEU A 156 23.13 29.75 3.88
C LEU A 156 23.63 29.89 2.43
N ALA A 157 22.76 29.69 1.45
CA ALA A 157 23.10 29.65 0.02
C ALA A 157 22.31 30.66 -0.84
N CYS A 158 21.20 31.21 -0.33
CA CYS A 158 20.32 32.11 -1.07
C CYS A 158 19.83 33.27 -0.19
N ASN A 159 19.72 34.45 -0.78
CA ASN A 159 19.19 35.65 -0.12
C ASN A 159 17.68 35.52 0.12
N VAL A 160 17.14 36.20 1.13
CA VAL A 160 15.69 36.13 1.49
C VAL A 160 14.76 36.41 0.30
N GLU A 161 15.10 37.39 -0.55
CA GLU A 161 14.32 37.72 -1.76
C GLU A 161 14.31 36.59 -2.82
N GLN A 162 15.37 35.77 -2.88
CA GLN A 162 15.43 34.62 -3.79
C GLN A 162 14.60 33.44 -3.28
N LEU A 163 14.49 33.27 -1.95
CA LEU A 163 13.71 32.20 -1.32
C LEU A 163 12.20 32.32 -1.64
N VAL A 164 11.71 33.52 -1.97
CA VAL A 164 10.35 33.79 -2.46
C VAL A 164 10.00 32.93 -3.68
N TRP A 165 10.95 32.74 -4.61
CA TRP A 165 10.75 31.90 -5.80
C TRP A 165 10.74 30.40 -5.48
N LEU A 166 11.57 29.96 -4.52
CA LEU A 166 11.57 28.58 -4.03
C LEU A 166 10.27 28.23 -3.30
N TRP A 167 9.66 29.19 -2.59
CA TRP A 167 8.31 29.04 -2.03
C TRP A 167 7.24 28.86 -3.12
N GLY A 168 7.36 29.55 -4.26
CA GLY A 168 6.52 29.30 -5.44
C GLY A 168 6.64 27.87 -5.97
N GLY A 169 7.86 27.32 -5.99
CA GLY A 169 8.10 25.90 -6.30
C GLY A 169 7.40 24.94 -5.34
N ALA A 170 7.40 25.23 -4.03
CA ALA A 170 6.71 24.42 -3.03
C ALA A 170 5.17 24.42 -3.21
N LEU A 171 4.58 25.57 -3.58
CA LEU A 171 3.15 25.66 -3.90
C LEU A 171 2.78 24.87 -5.16
N LEU A 172 3.61 24.93 -6.21
CA LEU A 172 3.43 24.13 -7.44
C LEU A 172 3.55 22.62 -7.17
N ALA A 173 4.48 22.21 -6.31
CA ALA A 173 4.59 20.81 -5.86
C ALA A 173 3.33 20.34 -5.12
N GLY A 174 2.69 21.23 -4.34
CA GLY A 174 1.38 20.97 -3.72
C GLY A 174 0.26 20.72 -4.75
N ILE A 175 0.19 21.52 -5.81
CA ILE A 175 -0.76 21.30 -6.93
C ILE A 175 -0.49 19.95 -7.61
N PHE A 176 0.78 19.63 -7.87
CA PHE A 176 1.15 18.38 -8.51
C PHE A 176 0.83 17.16 -7.63
N ALA A 177 0.99 17.26 -6.31
CA ALA A 177 0.56 16.22 -5.37
C ALA A 177 -0.96 15.98 -5.40
N VAL A 178 -1.77 17.05 -5.41
CA VAL A 178 -3.24 16.92 -5.60
C VAL A 178 -3.56 16.22 -6.93
N GLY A 179 -2.82 16.56 -8.01
CA GLY A 179 -2.98 15.95 -9.33
C GLY A 179 -2.63 14.47 -9.40
N ILE A 180 -1.45 14.06 -8.92
CA ILE A 180 -1.00 12.65 -8.92
C ILE A 180 -2.00 11.75 -8.21
N PHE A 181 -2.46 12.17 -7.02
CA PHE A 181 -3.33 11.36 -6.19
C PHE A 181 -4.82 11.54 -6.50
N ALA A 182 -5.18 12.39 -7.47
CA ALA A 182 -6.57 12.73 -7.79
C ALA A 182 -7.44 11.50 -8.12
N ASP A 183 -6.89 10.53 -8.87
CA ASP A 183 -7.61 9.29 -9.23
C ASP A 183 -7.76 8.33 -8.04
N GLU A 184 -6.78 8.30 -7.14
CA GLU A 184 -6.83 7.49 -5.92
C GLU A 184 -7.80 8.09 -4.88
N PHE A 185 -7.99 9.41 -4.92
CA PHE A 185 -9.01 10.16 -4.19
C PHE A 185 -10.41 10.14 -4.88
N SER A 186 -10.51 9.84 -6.18
CA SER A 186 -11.79 9.87 -6.91
C SER A 186 -12.60 8.56 -6.80
N GLY A 187 -11.92 7.42 -6.64
CA GLY A 187 -12.55 6.10 -6.56
C GLY A 187 -13.19 5.73 -5.23
N LEU A 188 -13.05 6.54 -4.18
CA LEU A 188 -13.62 6.29 -2.86
C LEU A 188 -14.97 7.02 -2.67
N PRO A 189 -15.97 6.40 -2.00
CA PRO A 189 -17.23 7.05 -1.72
C PRO A 189 -17.00 8.21 -0.74
N ARG A 190 -16.91 9.44 -1.29
CA ARG A 190 -16.86 10.66 -0.49
C ARG A 190 -18.02 10.66 0.48
N TYR A 191 -17.71 10.61 1.78
CA TYR A 191 -18.74 10.67 2.81
C TYR A 191 -19.24 12.11 2.90
N LYS A 192 -20.18 12.46 2.01
CA LYS A 192 -20.89 13.73 2.10
C LYS A 192 -21.50 13.81 3.49
N ILE A 193 -20.94 14.66 4.35
CA ILE A 193 -21.68 15.24 5.47
C ILE A 193 -22.98 15.74 4.86
N THR A 194 -24.12 15.21 5.32
CA THR A 194 -25.40 15.28 4.59
C THR A 194 -25.89 16.73 4.47
N SER A 195 -25.41 17.45 3.46
CA SER A 195 -25.69 18.86 3.16
C SER A 195 -27.07 19.07 2.52
N ALA A 196 -27.99 18.13 2.76
CA ALA A 196 -29.37 18.12 2.29
C ALA A 196 -30.24 19.18 3.02
N SER A 197 -29.82 20.44 2.96
CA SER A 197 -30.61 21.63 3.31
C SER A 197 -30.04 22.95 2.79
N ILE A 198 -28.77 23.03 2.33
CA ILE A 198 -28.10 24.32 2.09
C ILE A 198 -28.56 25.00 0.79
N ALA A 199 -28.94 24.23 -0.24
CA ALA A 199 -29.38 24.72 -1.56
C ALA A 199 -30.66 25.62 -1.57
N SER A 200 -31.24 25.95 -0.42
CA SER A 200 -32.39 26.88 -0.29
C SER A 200 -32.13 28.06 0.66
N VAL A 201 -30.87 28.31 1.05
CA VAL A 201 -30.51 29.33 2.04
C VAL A 201 -30.22 30.68 1.36
N THR A 202 -31.29 31.41 1.05
CA THR A 202 -31.21 32.84 0.70
C THR A 202 -30.55 33.64 1.83
N THR A 203 -29.92 34.77 1.51
CA THR A 203 -29.22 35.66 2.47
C THR A 203 -30.05 36.02 3.71
N ALA A 204 -31.38 36.12 3.60
CA ALA A 204 -32.29 36.34 4.72
C ALA A 204 -32.26 35.21 5.78
N LYS A 205 -32.09 33.94 5.38
CA LYS A 205 -32.03 32.80 6.31
C LYS A 205 -30.73 32.74 7.12
N ILE A 206 -29.64 33.33 6.60
CA ILE A 206 -28.35 33.46 7.33
C ILE A 206 -28.57 34.31 8.59
N GLY A 207 -29.25 35.45 8.46
CA GLY A 207 -29.57 36.33 9.57
C GLY A 207 -30.40 35.64 10.67
N THR A 208 -31.35 34.78 10.30
CA THR A 208 -32.12 33.99 11.28
C THR A 208 -31.30 32.86 11.92
N ALA A 209 -30.41 32.20 11.17
CA ALA A 209 -29.55 31.15 11.71
C ALA A 209 -28.51 31.71 12.69
N VAL A 210 -27.84 32.82 12.33
CA VAL A 210 -26.90 33.52 13.22
C VAL A 210 -27.59 34.07 14.46
N ARG A 211 -28.81 34.62 14.33
CA ARG A 211 -29.60 35.10 15.49
C ARG A 211 -30.06 33.94 16.39
N SER A 212 -30.42 32.79 15.82
CA SER A 212 -30.74 31.58 16.58
C SER A 212 -29.52 30.98 17.27
N LEU A 213 -28.34 31.04 16.64
CA LEU A 213 -27.05 30.68 17.25
C LEU A 213 -26.73 31.57 18.45
N TRP A 214 -26.83 32.89 18.29
CA TRP A 214 -26.52 33.87 19.34
C TRP A 214 -27.43 33.76 20.57
N ASN A 215 -28.63 33.20 20.43
CA ASN A 215 -29.50 32.93 21.57
C ASN A 215 -28.99 31.77 22.46
N SER A 216 -28.20 30.84 21.92
CA SER A 216 -27.55 29.79 22.71
C SER A 216 -26.53 30.39 23.68
N GLU A 217 -26.58 29.97 24.94
CA GLU A 217 -25.63 30.44 25.96
C GLU A 217 -24.22 29.92 25.71
N LEU A 218 -24.09 28.64 25.31
CA LEU A 218 -22.81 28.05 24.91
C LEU A 218 -22.18 28.86 23.77
N MET A 219 -22.95 29.16 22.72
CA MET A 219 -22.45 29.88 21.55
C MET A 219 -21.93 31.28 21.90
N ARG A 220 -22.62 32.00 22.81
CA ARG A 220 -22.16 33.33 23.29
C ARG A 220 -20.79 33.24 23.97
N TYR A 221 -20.58 32.25 24.84
CA TYR A 221 -19.29 32.07 25.51
C TYR A 221 -18.19 31.53 24.58
N LEU A 222 -18.53 30.73 23.55
CA LEU A 222 -17.60 30.35 22.49
C LEU A 222 -17.18 31.59 21.66
N SER A 223 -18.12 32.46 21.27
CA SER A 223 -17.82 33.68 20.53
C SER A 223 -16.99 34.69 21.35
N VAL A 224 -17.37 34.98 22.59
CA VAL A 224 -16.56 35.83 23.48
C VAL A 224 -15.17 35.20 23.71
N GLY A 225 -15.12 33.88 23.84
CA GLY A 225 -13.88 33.11 23.96
C GLY A 225 -12.94 33.26 22.77
N ALA A 226 -13.43 33.03 21.54
CA ALA A 226 -12.63 33.13 20.32
C ALA A 226 -12.20 34.58 20.01
N PHE A 227 -13.07 35.55 20.29
CA PHE A 227 -12.74 36.98 20.21
C PHE A 227 -11.57 37.33 21.14
N LEU A 228 -11.66 36.98 22.42
CA LEU A 228 -10.62 37.29 23.40
C LEU A 228 -9.33 36.49 23.15
N MET A 229 -9.43 35.25 22.67
CA MET A 229 -8.27 34.47 22.23
C MET A 229 -7.48 35.24 21.17
N MET A 230 -8.13 35.63 20.07
CA MET A 230 -7.43 36.29 18.96
C MET A 230 -6.99 37.71 19.29
N PHE A 231 -7.71 38.39 20.20
CA PHE A 231 -7.23 39.64 20.77
C PHE A 231 -5.90 39.44 21.52
N VAL A 232 -5.86 38.54 22.53
CA VAL A 232 -4.66 38.31 23.36
C VAL A 232 -3.50 37.73 22.53
N LEU A 233 -3.75 36.75 21.66
CA LEU A 233 -2.70 36.17 20.81
C LEU A 233 -2.07 37.18 19.85
N SER A 234 -2.81 38.20 19.41
CA SER A 234 -2.26 39.29 18.58
C SER A 234 -1.32 40.20 19.39
N LEU A 235 -1.66 40.49 20.67
CA LEU A 235 -0.76 41.20 21.59
C LEU A 235 0.50 40.38 21.89
N VAL A 236 0.35 39.09 22.17
CA VAL A 236 1.46 38.14 22.39
C VAL A 236 2.39 38.10 21.17
N PHE A 237 1.85 37.98 19.96
CA PHE A 237 2.65 37.89 18.73
C PHE A 237 3.45 39.15 18.45
N TYR A 238 2.89 40.34 18.70
CA TYR A 238 3.66 41.59 18.61
C TYR A 238 4.88 41.57 19.54
N GLN A 239 4.69 41.19 20.80
CA GLN A 239 5.75 41.19 21.81
C GLN A 239 6.83 40.12 21.59
N ILE A 240 6.44 38.93 21.10
CA ILE A 240 7.38 37.90 20.64
C ILE A 240 8.28 38.45 19.52
N LEU A 241 7.68 39.12 18.53
CA LEU A 241 8.42 39.62 17.38
C LEU A 241 9.26 40.85 17.67
N ASP A 242 8.83 41.72 18.58
CA ASP A 242 9.66 42.83 19.07
C ASP A 242 10.92 42.27 19.75
N THR A 243 10.75 41.29 20.65
CA THR A 243 11.88 40.56 21.28
C THR A 243 12.80 39.91 20.25
N PHE A 244 12.26 39.17 19.28
CA PHE A 244 13.07 38.52 18.23
C PHE A 244 13.76 39.54 17.33
N ARG A 245 13.14 40.70 17.06
CA ARG A 245 13.72 41.77 16.25
C ARG A 245 14.86 42.49 16.96
N THR A 246 14.78 42.65 18.28
CA THR A 246 15.87 43.22 19.08
C THR A 246 17.12 42.35 19.05
N GLU A 247 16.96 41.02 19.14
CA GLU A 247 18.08 40.06 19.09
C GLU A 247 18.59 39.78 17.66
N PHE A 248 17.70 39.84 16.65
CA PHE A 248 18.02 39.54 15.25
C PHE A 248 17.63 40.71 14.31
N PRO A 249 18.53 41.70 14.14
CA PRO A 249 18.26 42.92 13.38
C PRO A 249 18.40 42.78 11.85
N ASP A 250 18.79 41.63 11.31
CA ASP A 250 18.84 41.38 9.86
C ASP A 250 17.74 40.42 9.41
N ALA A 251 17.18 40.61 8.20
CA ALA A 251 16.17 39.71 7.63
C ALA A 251 16.62 38.24 7.60
N GLU A 252 17.88 37.97 7.23
CA GLU A 252 18.45 36.62 7.18
C GLU A 252 18.59 35.99 8.58
N SER A 253 19.12 36.77 9.53
CA SER A 253 19.30 36.35 10.92
C SER A 253 17.96 36.02 11.58
N LEU A 254 16.94 36.86 11.35
CA LEU A 254 15.57 36.63 11.80
C LEU A 254 14.93 35.42 11.11
N LEU A 255 15.13 35.24 9.79
CA LEU A 255 14.61 34.09 9.05
C LEU A 255 15.22 32.76 9.52
N ARG A 256 16.54 32.75 9.78
CA ARG A 256 17.26 31.61 10.39
C ARG A 256 16.68 31.28 11.76
N TRP A 257 16.46 32.29 12.60
CA TRP A 257 15.85 32.10 13.91
C TRP A 257 14.43 31.52 13.80
N LEU A 258 13.54 32.13 13.01
CA LEU A 258 12.17 31.64 12.79
C LEU A 258 12.15 30.19 12.27
N SER A 259 13.11 29.82 11.41
CA SER A 259 13.30 28.45 10.94
C SER A 259 13.62 27.48 12.09
N VAL A 260 14.57 27.84 12.96
CA VAL A 260 14.92 27.07 14.18
C VAL A 260 13.74 26.97 15.14
N VAL A 261 13.01 28.08 15.36
CA VAL A 261 11.80 28.11 16.21
C VAL A 261 10.74 27.14 15.69
N SER A 262 10.52 27.05 14.38
CA SER A 262 9.55 26.10 13.79
C SER A 262 9.91 24.63 14.05
N VAL A 263 11.21 24.31 14.01
CA VAL A 263 11.76 22.98 14.29
C VAL A 263 11.60 22.64 15.77
N ILE A 264 12.03 23.51 16.68
CA ILE A 264 11.91 23.31 18.14
C ILE A 264 10.44 23.14 18.54
N SER A 265 9.56 24.02 18.04
CA SER A 265 8.12 23.96 18.34
C SER A 265 7.48 22.64 17.89
N SER A 266 7.91 22.13 16.73
CA SER A 266 7.40 20.87 16.18
C SER A 266 7.97 19.64 16.90
N LEU A 267 9.23 19.67 17.33
CA LEU A 267 9.83 18.60 18.14
C LEU A 267 9.23 18.54 19.56
N VAL A 268 8.91 19.68 20.16
CA VAL A 268 8.27 19.77 21.48
C VAL A 268 6.81 19.30 21.45
N ILE A 269 6.06 19.61 20.37
CA ILE A 269 4.61 19.30 20.35
C ILE A 269 4.31 17.82 20.09
N ILE A 270 5.15 17.09 19.35
CA ILE A 270 4.97 15.65 19.07
C ILE A 270 4.80 14.80 20.36
N PRO A 271 5.71 14.83 21.35
CA PRO A 271 5.53 14.07 22.59
C PRO A 271 4.38 14.60 23.46
N VAL A 272 4.05 15.90 23.39
CA VAL A 272 2.90 16.49 24.07
C VAL A 272 1.59 15.93 23.50
N GLN A 273 1.42 15.93 22.18
CA GLN A 273 0.26 15.34 21.51
C GLN A 273 0.16 13.83 21.72
N TYR A 274 1.28 13.10 21.68
CA TYR A 274 1.25 11.64 21.77
C TYR A 274 1.07 11.11 23.21
N ARG A 275 1.65 11.78 24.23
CA ARG A 275 1.64 11.28 25.63
C ARG A 275 0.86 12.14 26.60
N LEU A 276 0.92 13.47 26.49
CA LEU A 276 0.36 14.36 27.51
C LEU A 276 -1.13 14.64 27.23
N LEU A 277 -1.47 14.98 25.98
CA LEU A 277 -2.82 15.34 25.57
C LEU A 277 -3.88 14.25 25.89
N PRO A 278 -3.66 12.96 25.58
CA PRO A 278 -4.64 11.92 25.94
C PRO A 278 -4.81 11.77 27.45
N ARG A 279 -3.74 11.97 28.23
CA ARG A 279 -3.78 11.90 29.71
C ARG A 279 -4.51 13.08 30.34
N ILE A 280 -4.42 14.27 29.73
CA ILE A 280 -5.19 15.45 30.17
C ILE A 280 -6.67 15.22 29.86
N LEU A 281 -7.01 14.83 28.62
CA LEU A 281 -8.38 14.54 28.19
C LEU A 281 -9.05 13.47 29.08
N GLN A 282 -8.37 12.34 29.32
CA GLN A 282 -8.90 11.24 30.14
C GLN A 282 -9.08 11.58 31.64
N ARG A 283 -8.44 12.63 32.16
CA ARG A 283 -8.43 12.97 33.60
C ARG A 283 -9.15 14.27 33.95
N SER A 284 -9.65 15.01 32.97
CA SER A 284 -10.27 16.32 33.19
C SER A 284 -11.67 16.40 32.59
N ASN A 285 -12.59 17.07 33.30
CA ASN A 285 -13.89 17.46 32.74
C ASN A 285 -13.67 18.61 31.74
N ALA A 286 -14.52 18.72 30.72
CA ALA A 286 -14.42 19.71 29.65
C ALA A 286 -14.22 21.16 30.15
N ALA A 287 -14.80 21.54 31.30
CA ALA A 287 -14.55 22.83 31.95
C ALA A 287 -13.06 23.03 32.34
N LYS A 288 -12.47 22.07 33.07
CA LYS A 288 -11.06 22.11 33.48
C LYS A 288 -10.11 22.04 32.28
N TYR A 289 -10.49 21.29 31.25
CA TYR A 289 -9.71 21.22 30.01
C TYR A 289 -9.75 22.55 29.24
N ALA A 290 -10.92 23.21 29.17
CA ALA A 290 -11.07 24.52 28.56
C ALA A 290 -10.23 25.62 29.22
N GLU A 291 -9.93 25.51 30.51
CA GLU A 291 -9.06 26.45 31.24
C GLU A 291 -7.57 26.31 30.89
N VAL A 292 -7.10 25.14 30.42
CA VAL A 292 -5.66 24.87 30.23
C VAL A 292 -5.04 25.83 29.24
N TYR A 293 -5.62 25.96 28.04
CA TYR A 293 -5.06 26.82 26.99
C TYR A 293 -5.06 28.31 27.36
N PRO A 294 -6.19 28.93 27.81
CA PRO A 294 -6.20 30.29 28.34
C PRO A 294 -5.17 30.53 29.43
N THR A 295 -4.99 29.58 30.36
CA THR A 295 -3.97 29.70 31.41
C THR A 295 -2.56 29.74 30.81
N THR A 296 -2.24 28.86 29.85
CA THR A 296 -0.93 28.90 29.17
C THR A 296 -0.70 30.18 28.38
N VAL A 297 -1.71 30.71 27.68
CA VAL A 297 -1.62 31.99 26.94
C VAL A 297 -1.46 33.17 27.90
N SER A 298 -2.19 33.18 29.02
CA SER A 298 -2.09 34.23 30.06
C SER A 298 -0.68 34.27 30.66
N THR A 299 -0.12 33.10 30.99
CA THR A 299 1.23 32.97 31.53
C THR A 299 2.29 33.35 30.50
N ALA A 300 2.11 32.97 29.23
CA ALA A 300 2.99 33.37 28.14
C ALA A 300 2.99 34.89 27.91
N PHE A 301 1.81 35.52 27.88
CA PHE A 301 1.68 36.97 27.73
C PHE A 301 2.35 37.73 28.87
N ALA A 302 2.02 37.38 30.12
CA ALA A 302 2.65 38.00 31.29
C ALA A 302 4.16 37.76 31.32
N GLY A 303 4.62 36.57 30.93
CA GLY A 303 6.04 36.23 30.84
C GLY A 303 6.80 37.13 29.87
N VAL A 304 6.36 37.22 28.61
CA VAL A 304 7.05 38.05 27.59
C VAL A 304 7.00 39.53 27.95
N MET A 305 5.89 40.03 28.50
CA MET A 305 5.75 41.44 28.88
C MET A 305 6.62 41.85 30.07
N ILE A 306 6.80 40.97 31.07
CA ILE A 306 7.60 41.27 32.27
C ILE A 306 9.09 40.99 32.02
N LEU A 307 9.39 39.96 31.22
CA LEU A 307 10.74 39.50 30.90
C LEU A 307 10.86 39.22 29.39
N PRO A 308 11.06 40.26 28.55
CA PRO A 308 11.20 40.14 27.10
C PRO A 308 12.58 39.56 26.73
N ILE A 309 12.83 38.30 27.10
CA ILE A 309 14.03 37.55 26.79
C ILE A 309 13.73 36.43 25.79
N LEU A 310 14.72 36.11 24.96
CA LEU A 310 14.57 35.17 23.83
C LEU A 310 13.94 33.83 24.22
N GLY A 311 14.32 33.26 25.37
CA GLY A 311 13.79 31.99 25.86
C GLY A 311 12.30 32.02 26.24
N ILE A 312 11.80 33.15 26.76
CA ILE A 312 10.38 33.30 27.12
C ILE A 312 9.55 33.60 25.87
N ALA A 313 10.07 34.41 24.95
CA ALA A 313 9.45 34.63 23.63
C ALA A 313 9.34 33.31 22.83
N LEU A 314 10.37 32.44 22.86
CA LEU A 314 10.31 31.10 22.29
C LEU A 314 9.20 30.22 22.92
N LEU A 315 9.09 30.20 24.25
CA LEU A 315 8.03 29.46 24.93
C LEU A 315 6.63 29.99 24.56
N ALA A 316 6.46 31.32 24.49
CA ALA A 316 5.21 31.94 24.08
C ALA A 316 4.85 31.62 22.61
N GLU A 317 5.84 31.53 21.72
CA GLU A 317 5.63 31.15 20.32
C GLU A 317 5.23 29.68 20.16
N ILE A 318 5.77 28.79 21.00
CA ILE A 318 5.32 27.38 21.10
C ILE A 318 3.86 27.31 21.59
N VAL A 319 3.47 28.15 22.55
CA VAL A 319 2.08 28.26 23.02
C VAL A 319 1.16 28.75 21.90
N ARG A 320 1.55 29.81 21.17
CA ARG A 320 0.80 30.41 20.06
C ARG A 320 0.58 29.40 18.91
N THR A 321 1.64 28.75 18.44
CA THR A 321 1.60 27.96 17.19
C THR A 321 1.19 26.50 17.39
N SER A 322 1.66 25.88 18.48
CA SER A 322 1.63 24.42 18.63
C SER A 322 0.62 23.96 19.67
N LEU A 323 0.49 24.67 20.78
CA LEU A 323 -0.52 24.34 21.79
C LEU A 323 -1.93 24.76 21.37
N GLN A 324 -2.11 25.83 20.59
CA GLN A 324 -3.45 26.24 20.10
C GLN A 324 -4.15 25.09 19.36
N ALA A 325 -3.52 24.59 18.30
CA ALA A 325 -4.04 23.47 17.50
C ALA A 325 -4.28 22.19 18.32
N SER A 326 -3.50 21.97 19.38
CA SER A 326 -3.54 20.75 20.19
C SER A 326 -4.57 20.80 21.31
N LEU A 327 -4.79 21.97 21.91
CA LEU A 327 -5.63 22.14 23.11
C LEU A 327 -6.93 22.88 22.79
N TYR A 328 -6.83 24.04 22.14
CA TYR A 328 -7.97 24.91 21.87
C TYR A 328 -8.83 24.37 20.72
N ASP A 329 -8.24 24.22 19.53
CA ASP A 329 -8.98 23.90 18.31
C ASP A 329 -9.67 22.52 18.45
N THR A 330 -8.96 21.54 19.04
CA THR A 330 -9.50 20.20 19.35
C THR A 330 -10.76 20.31 20.21
N LEU A 331 -10.71 21.08 21.30
CA LEU A 331 -11.85 21.24 22.21
C LEU A 331 -13.00 22.03 21.58
N HIS A 332 -12.68 23.13 20.88
CA HIS A 332 -13.68 23.95 20.21
C HIS A 332 -14.42 23.19 19.11
N ASN A 333 -13.73 22.32 18.37
CA ASN A 333 -14.35 21.47 17.36
C ASN A 333 -15.29 20.42 18.01
N GLN A 334 -14.91 19.83 19.14
CA GLN A 334 -15.80 18.97 19.92
C GLN A 334 -17.03 19.71 20.45
N MET A 335 -16.87 20.93 20.99
CA MET A 335 -17.98 21.76 21.46
C MET A 335 -18.94 22.12 20.30
N LYS A 336 -18.39 22.58 19.17
CA LYS A 336 -19.14 22.83 17.93
C LYS A 336 -19.89 21.57 17.44
N SER A 337 -19.33 20.37 17.63
CA SER A 337 -19.93 19.10 17.18
C SER A 337 -21.28 18.75 17.84
N THR A 338 -21.60 19.34 19.00
CA THR A 338 -22.90 19.15 19.67
C THR A 338 -24.01 20.06 19.14
N LEU A 339 -23.67 21.04 18.30
CA LEU A 339 -24.66 21.84 17.59
C LEU A 339 -25.33 20.98 16.50
N PRO A 340 -26.63 21.18 16.20
CA PRO A 340 -27.28 20.46 15.12
C PRO A 340 -26.58 20.67 13.77
N ALA A 341 -26.47 19.63 12.96
CA ALA A 341 -25.69 19.64 11.71
C ALA A 341 -26.07 20.76 10.71
N SER A 342 -27.33 21.21 10.73
CA SER A 342 -27.81 22.36 9.94
C SER A 342 -27.20 23.71 10.35
N VAL A 343 -26.49 23.75 11.48
CA VAL A 343 -25.97 24.94 12.14
C VAL A 343 -24.45 24.85 12.39
N THR A 344 -23.90 23.65 12.54
CA THR A 344 -22.46 23.41 12.81
C THR A 344 -21.53 24.09 11.79
N SER A 345 -21.85 24.00 10.48
CA SER A 345 -21.07 24.67 9.43
C SER A 345 -21.07 26.18 9.60
N TRP A 346 -22.23 26.78 9.91
CA TRP A 346 -22.35 28.22 10.16
C TRP A 346 -21.65 28.66 11.45
N ALA A 347 -21.59 27.81 12.48
CA ALA A 347 -20.87 28.11 13.70
C ALA A 347 -19.35 28.21 13.47
N HIS A 348 -18.79 27.35 12.60
CA HIS A 348 -17.39 27.48 12.12
C HIS A 348 -17.19 28.80 11.37
N THR A 349 -17.93 29.02 10.29
CA THR A 349 -17.80 30.23 9.45
C THR A 349 -18.02 31.53 10.23
N PHE A 350 -18.88 31.53 11.25
CA PHE A 350 -19.12 32.71 12.09
C PHE A 350 -17.98 32.97 13.07
N LEU A 351 -17.41 31.94 13.71
CA LEU A 351 -16.29 32.11 14.63
C LEU A 351 -15.02 32.54 13.88
N GLU A 352 -14.59 31.73 12.92
CA GLU A 352 -13.33 31.92 12.19
C GLU A 352 -13.42 33.06 11.15
N GLY A 353 -14.59 33.25 10.54
CA GLY A 353 -14.80 34.26 9.48
C GLY A 353 -15.30 35.63 9.95
N VAL A 354 -15.67 35.82 11.22
CA VAL A 354 -16.14 37.11 11.75
C VAL A 354 -15.58 37.42 13.13
N ILE A 355 -15.76 36.52 14.09
CA ILE A 355 -15.44 36.80 15.50
C ILE A 355 -13.92 36.88 15.75
N GLU A 356 -13.16 35.93 15.23
CA GLU A 356 -11.69 35.90 15.33
C GLU A 356 -11.02 37.10 14.62
N PRO A 357 -11.38 37.43 13.36
CA PRO A 357 -10.97 38.68 12.72
C PRO A 357 -11.32 39.93 13.52
N THR A 358 -12.50 39.99 14.15
CA THR A 358 -12.90 41.15 14.98
C THR A 358 -11.99 41.28 16.22
N GLY A 359 -11.57 40.16 16.82
CA GLY A 359 -10.58 40.14 17.91
C GLY A 359 -9.23 40.71 17.48
N ARG A 360 -8.73 40.25 16.33
CA ARG A 360 -7.48 40.74 15.73
C ARG A 360 -7.56 42.22 15.33
N PHE A 361 -8.69 42.67 14.79
CA PHE A 361 -8.93 44.07 14.43
C PHE A 361 -8.88 45.01 15.66
N LEU A 362 -9.50 44.62 16.77
CA LEU A 362 -9.44 45.44 18.00
C LEU A 362 -8.06 45.40 18.66
N ALA A 363 -7.35 44.26 18.61
CA ALA A 363 -5.95 44.21 19.06
C ALA A 363 -5.03 45.08 18.17
N ALA A 364 -5.24 45.10 16.85
CA ALA A 364 -4.55 46.00 15.93
C ALA A 364 -4.76 47.47 16.31
N GLY A 365 -5.98 47.88 16.65
CA GLY A 365 -6.29 49.23 17.14
C GLY A 365 -5.55 49.59 18.43
N VAL A 366 -5.53 48.68 19.42
CA VAL A 366 -4.79 48.86 20.68
C VAL A 366 -3.28 48.94 20.46
N LEU A 367 -2.72 48.05 19.63
CA LEU A 367 -1.29 48.08 19.29
C LEU A 367 -0.91 49.30 18.45
N THR A 368 -1.79 49.81 17.60
CA THR A 368 -1.56 51.08 16.88
C THR A 368 -1.51 52.25 17.87
N ALA A 369 -2.43 52.29 18.84
CA ALA A 369 -2.40 53.32 19.88
C ALA A 369 -1.15 53.23 20.77
N PHE A 370 -0.67 52.01 21.07
CA PHE A 370 0.60 51.77 21.75
C PHE A 370 1.81 52.26 20.93
N VAL A 371 1.91 51.89 19.65
CA VAL A 371 2.99 52.34 18.74
C VAL A 371 3.01 53.86 18.55
N LEU A 372 1.84 54.52 18.64
CA LEU A 372 1.70 55.99 18.61
C LEU A 372 1.99 56.67 19.96
N GLY A 373 2.31 55.92 21.02
CA GLY A 373 2.59 56.45 22.36
C GLY A 373 1.37 56.94 23.14
N ILE A 374 0.15 56.57 22.71
CA ILE A 374 -1.12 56.90 23.38
C ILE A 374 -1.36 55.98 24.58
N ILE A 375 -0.82 54.76 24.54
CA ILE A 375 -0.92 53.73 25.57
C ILE A 375 0.50 53.39 26.05
N SER A 376 0.74 53.34 27.37
CA SER A 376 2.03 52.93 27.94
C SER A 376 2.17 51.41 28.07
N ASP A 377 3.37 50.92 28.37
CA ASP A 377 3.65 49.50 28.58
C ASP A 377 2.79 48.89 29.71
N GLU A 378 2.62 49.61 30.82
CA GLU A 378 1.78 49.15 31.94
C GLU A 378 0.30 49.08 31.55
N ALA A 379 -0.16 50.03 30.73
CA ALA A 379 -1.53 50.03 30.22
C ALA A 379 -1.75 48.89 29.21
N LEU A 380 -0.78 48.59 28.34
CA LEU A 380 -0.85 47.45 27.42
C LEU A 380 -0.84 46.10 28.18
N LEU A 381 0.00 45.98 29.21
CA LEU A 381 0.00 44.82 30.13
C LEU A 381 -1.34 44.68 30.85
N ALA A 382 -1.89 45.76 31.39
CA ALA A 382 -3.18 45.75 32.09
C ALA A 382 -4.34 45.36 31.16
N ILE A 383 -4.39 45.90 29.94
CA ILE A 383 -5.40 45.55 28.92
C ILE A 383 -5.30 44.06 28.55
N GLY A 384 -4.09 43.58 28.25
CA GLY A 384 -3.89 42.17 27.87
C GLY A 384 -4.15 41.20 29.01
N PHE A 385 -3.80 41.55 30.25
CA PHE A 385 -4.10 40.75 31.44
C PHE A 385 -5.61 40.69 31.74
N ALA A 386 -6.31 41.83 31.65
CA ALA A 386 -7.77 41.87 31.80
C ALA A 386 -8.48 41.04 30.72
N ALA A 387 -8.06 41.16 29.46
CA ALA A 387 -8.57 40.33 28.37
C ALA A 387 -8.30 38.84 28.58
N SER A 388 -7.12 38.49 29.13
CA SER A 388 -6.74 37.10 29.46
C SER A 388 -7.59 36.49 30.58
N LEU A 389 -7.89 37.26 31.64
CA LEU A 389 -8.82 36.82 32.70
C LEU A 389 -10.24 36.60 32.18
N LEU A 390 -10.72 37.51 31.30
CA LEU A 390 -12.02 37.34 30.65
C LEU A 390 -12.04 36.14 29.70
N PHE A 391 -10.93 35.86 29.00
CA PHE A 391 -10.79 34.68 28.13
C PHE A 391 -10.92 33.40 28.94
N LEU A 392 -10.17 33.29 30.04
CA LEU A 392 -10.23 32.16 30.97
C LEU A 392 -11.64 31.95 31.54
N TYR A 393 -12.30 33.03 31.99
CA TYR A 393 -13.68 32.96 32.47
C TYR A 393 -14.66 32.48 31.39
N SER A 394 -14.54 32.99 30.15
CA SER A 394 -15.40 32.61 29.04
C SER A 394 -15.24 31.13 28.68
N GLN A 395 -14.01 30.63 28.67
CA GLN A 395 -13.72 29.22 28.37
C GLN A 395 -14.17 28.26 29.47
N HIS A 396 -13.96 28.61 30.75
CA HIS A 396 -14.50 27.85 31.87
C HIS A 396 -16.05 27.74 31.77
N ARG A 397 -16.73 28.85 31.45
CA ARG A 397 -18.18 28.88 31.27
C ARG A 397 -18.65 28.05 30.07
N ALA A 398 -17.98 28.15 28.92
CA ALA A 398 -18.28 27.33 27.75
C ALA A 398 -18.13 25.83 28.06
N GLY A 399 -17.03 25.42 28.71
CA GLY A 399 -16.80 24.03 29.09
C GLY A 399 -17.81 23.47 30.08
N LYS A 400 -18.26 24.28 31.05
CA LYS A 400 -19.34 23.87 31.97
C LYS A 400 -20.68 23.70 31.24
N LEU A 401 -21.07 24.69 30.43
CA LEU A 401 -22.32 24.66 29.67
C LEU A 401 -22.37 23.48 28.69
N TYR A 402 -21.25 23.18 28.02
CA TYR A 402 -21.11 22.01 27.15
C TYR A 402 -21.45 20.70 27.90
N THR A 403 -20.78 20.44 29.03
CA THR A 403 -21.05 19.26 29.86
C THR A 403 -22.51 19.23 30.33
N GLU A 404 -23.10 20.37 30.72
CA GLU A 404 -24.52 20.45 31.11
C GLU A 404 -25.49 20.16 29.95
N THR A 405 -25.23 20.63 28.72
CA THR A 405 -26.07 20.32 27.55
C THR A 405 -25.98 18.86 27.15
N LEU A 406 -24.77 18.29 27.19
CA LEU A 406 -24.51 16.88 26.89
C LEU A 406 -25.21 15.98 27.93
N ASN A 407 -25.07 16.34 29.21
CA ASN A 407 -25.78 15.71 30.32
C ASN A 407 -27.31 15.77 30.19
N ARG A 408 -27.86 16.87 29.66
CA ARG A 408 -29.31 17.03 29.41
C ARG A 408 -29.77 16.16 28.25
N ALA A 409 -29.03 16.12 27.14
CA ALA A 409 -29.36 15.30 25.97
C ALA A 409 -29.39 13.79 26.32
N ILE A 410 -28.39 13.31 27.06
CA ILE A 410 -28.32 11.92 27.57
C ILE A 410 -29.50 11.63 28.51
N SER A 411 -29.84 12.56 29.40
CA SER A 411 -30.98 12.38 30.32
C SER A 411 -32.33 12.33 29.59
N ALA A 412 -32.46 13.02 28.46
CA ALA A 412 -33.66 13.10 27.63
C ALA A 412 -33.75 12.03 26.52
N GLY A 413 -32.86 11.03 26.49
CA GLY A 413 -32.86 9.97 25.47
C GLY A 413 -32.43 10.42 24.08
N GLN A 414 -31.86 11.62 23.94
CA GLN A 414 -31.54 12.21 22.64
C GLN A 414 -30.14 11.79 22.15
N TYR A 415 -29.90 10.49 21.97
CA TYR A 415 -28.56 9.96 21.65
C TYR A 415 -28.05 10.26 20.22
N GLY A 416 -28.84 10.96 19.39
CA GLY A 416 -28.48 11.24 17.99
C GLY A 416 -27.17 12.02 17.80
N PHE A 417 -26.70 12.76 18.81
CA PHE A 417 -25.42 13.47 18.77
C PHE A 417 -24.19 12.53 18.83
N LEU A 418 -24.33 11.34 19.43
CA LEU A 418 -23.25 10.35 19.53
C LEU A 418 -22.92 9.74 18.16
N ARG A 419 -23.92 9.57 17.29
CA ARG A 419 -23.86 8.75 16.07
C ARG A 419 -22.86 9.21 14.98
N THR A 420 -22.20 10.35 15.17
CA THR A 420 -21.27 10.93 14.20
C THR A 420 -19.88 11.19 14.80
N ASN A 421 -19.77 11.31 16.13
CA ASN A 421 -18.56 11.73 16.85
C ASN A 421 -18.44 11.07 18.25
N ALA A 422 -18.99 9.87 18.47
CA ALA A 422 -18.99 9.21 19.78
C ALA A 422 -17.58 9.05 20.34
N GLN A 423 -16.62 8.69 19.47
CA GLN A 423 -15.22 8.55 19.85
C GLN A 423 -14.64 9.84 20.47
N GLU A 424 -14.89 11.00 19.87
CA GLU A 424 -14.39 12.28 20.38
C GLU A 424 -15.11 12.71 21.67
N GLN A 425 -16.43 12.54 21.72
CA GLN A 425 -17.26 13.02 22.83
C GLN A 425 -17.15 12.17 24.10
N ILE A 426 -16.91 10.87 23.96
CA ILE A 426 -16.77 9.94 25.10
C ILE A 426 -15.33 9.93 25.62
N ILE A 427 -14.30 9.88 24.75
CA ILE A 427 -12.89 9.91 25.18
C ILE A 427 -12.53 11.23 25.89
N ALA A 428 -13.13 12.35 25.48
CA ALA A 428 -12.90 13.65 26.09
C ALA A 428 -13.76 13.94 27.34
N ASN A 429 -14.68 13.05 27.72
CA ASN A 429 -15.54 13.30 28.87
C ASN A 429 -15.94 12.01 29.63
N GLN A 430 -15.12 11.67 30.63
CA GLN A 430 -15.36 10.53 31.52
C GLN A 430 -16.72 10.60 32.25
N GLU A 431 -17.27 11.80 32.50
CA GLU A 431 -18.60 11.96 33.12
C GLU A 431 -19.71 11.47 32.19
N VAL A 432 -19.55 11.67 30.87
CA VAL A 432 -20.48 11.17 29.84
C VAL A 432 -20.39 9.67 29.71
N GLU A 433 -19.18 9.11 29.68
CA GLU A 433 -18.93 7.67 29.69
C GLU A 433 -19.62 7.00 30.89
N GLN A 434 -19.36 7.49 32.10
CA GLN A 434 -19.99 6.99 33.32
C GLN A 434 -21.51 7.14 33.32
N LYS A 435 -22.04 8.25 32.77
CA LYS A 435 -23.49 8.46 32.71
C LYS A 435 -24.17 7.55 31.70
N LEU A 436 -23.56 7.32 30.53
CA LEU A 436 -24.00 6.33 29.54
C LEU A 436 -23.98 4.91 30.12
N ILE A 437 -22.89 4.52 30.80
CA ILE A 437 -22.79 3.24 31.53
C ILE A 437 -23.89 3.13 32.59
N SER A 438 -24.09 4.16 33.42
CA SER A 438 -25.13 4.13 34.46
C SER A 438 -26.55 4.05 33.89
N ARG A 439 -26.81 4.66 32.72
CA ARG A 439 -28.08 4.51 31.98
C ARG A 439 -28.23 3.10 31.44
N LEU A 440 -27.19 2.54 30.82
CA LEU A 440 -27.15 1.17 30.28
C LEU A 440 -27.43 0.13 31.38
N GLU A 441 -26.81 0.29 32.55
CA GLU A 441 -26.99 -0.60 33.70
C GLU A 441 -28.35 -0.44 34.40
N LYS A 442 -28.83 0.80 34.60
CA LYS A 442 -29.95 1.08 35.55
C LYS A 442 -31.28 1.50 34.92
N THR A 443 -31.31 1.98 33.67
CA THR A 443 -32.49 2.71 33.17
C THR A 443 -32.77 2.59 31.68
N ALA A 444 -31.94 1.89 30.90
CA ALA A 444 -32.20 1.60 29.50
C ALA A 444 -33.21 0.43 29.42
N SER A 445 -34.48 0.80 29.17
CA SER A 445 -35.62 -0.11 29.01
C SER A 445 -36.16 -0.16 27.58
N ASP A 446 -35.68 0.70 26.68
CA ASP A 446 -35.91 0.61 25.23
C ASP A 446 -34.70 -0.09 24.58
N ASP A 447 -34.96 -1.14 23.82
CA ASP A 447 -33.97 -1.92 23.07
C ASP A 447 -33.09 -1.03 22.18
N ARG A 448 -33.67 0.03 21.61
CA ARG A 448 -32.97 0.99 20.75
C ARG A 448 -31.94 1.81 21.51
N ASP A 449 -32.25 2.19 22.75
CA ASP A 449 -31.35 2.96 23.61
C ASP A 449 -30.17 2.10 24.06
N ILE A 450 -30.42 0.83 24.41
CA ILE A 450 -29.36 -0.14 24.74
C ILE A 450 -28.37 -0.25 23.58
N LEU A 451 -28.85 -0.51 22.36
CA LEU A 451 -28.01 -0.67 21.18
C LEU A 451 -27.23 0.59 20.83
N LEU A 452 -27.86 1.77 20.87
CA LEU A 452 -27.21 3.03 20.49
C LEU A 452 -26.17 3.47 21.53
N ILE A 453 -26.44 3.26 22.83
CA ILE A 453 -25.43 3.47 23.89
C ILE A 453 -24.26 2.49 23.71
N THR A 454 -24.51 1.21 23.40
CA THR A 454 -23.45 0.23 23.14
C THR A 454 -22.65 0.56 21.88
N GLU A 455 -23.28 0.95 20.76
CA GLU A 455 -22.60 1.42 19.55
C GLU A 455 -21.65 2.59 19.87
N ALA A 456 -22.10 3.57 20.65
CA ALA A 456 -21.28 4.72 21.02
C ALA A 456 -20.09 4.34 21.91
N LEU A 457 -20.30 3.48 22.92
CA LEU A 457 -19.21 2.97 23.78
C LEU A 457 -18.22 2.09 22.99
N ALA A 458 -18.69 1.36 21.97
CA ALA A 458 -17.88 0.56 21.05
C ALA A 458 -16.99 1.44 20.17
N GLU A 459 -17.57 2.47 19.54
CA GLU A 459 -16.85 3.45 18.71
C GLU A 459 -15.79 4.21 19.52
N ALA A 460 -16.07 4.50 20.79
CA ALA A 460 -15.12 5.08 21.73
C ALA A 460 -14.03 4.11 22.22
N GLY A 461 -14.20 2.79 22.02
CA GLY A 461 -13.28 1.77 22.53
C GLY A 461 -13.24 1.68 24.06
N SER A 462 -14.34 2.03 24.73
CA SER A 462 -14.44 2.15 26.20
C SER A 462 -14.23 0.80 26.90
N GLU A 463 -13.25 0.72 27.80
CA GLU A 463 -12.99 -0.47 28.63
C GLU A 463 -14.09 -0.68 29.67
N PHE A 464 -14.52 0.39 30.35
CA PHE A 464 -15.64 0.33 31.30
C PHE A 464 -16.98 0.03 30.61
N GLY A 465 -17.17 0.49 29.37
CA GLY A 465 -18.32 0.18 28.54
C GLY A 465 -18.40 -1.31 28.18
N PHE A 466 -17.26 -1.92 27.82
CA PHE A 466 -17.17 -3.37 27.60
C PHE A 466 -17.59 -4.15 28.85
N GLU A 467 -17.09 -3.79 30.05
CA GLU A 467 -17.55 -4.40 31.31
C GLU A 467 -19.04 -4.19 31.57
N ALA A 468 -19.57 -2.99 31.35
CA ALA A 468 -20.97 -2.67 31.58
C ALA A 468 -21.91 -3.51 30.69
N ILE A 469 -21.52 -3.77 29.44
CA ILE A 469 -22.26 -4.64 28.52
C ILE A 469 -22.24 -6.09 29.02
N LEU A 470 -21.11 -6.59 29.51
CA LEU A 470 -21.02 -7.93 30.10
C LEU A 470 -21.87 -8.08 31.36
N ARG A 471 -22.00 -7.03 32.18
CA ARG A 471 -22.89 -7.02 33.35
C ARG A 471 -24.37 -6.94 32.97
N ARG A 472 -24.69 -6.22 31.88
CA ARG A 472 -26.07 -6.06 31.38
C ARG A 472 -26.55 -7.28 30.58
N TRP A 473 -25.62 -8.03 29.97
CA TRP A 473 -25.87 -9.20 29.12
C TRP A 473 -26.94 -10.18 29.65
N PRO A 474 -26.93 -10.65 30.92
CA PRO A 474 -27.92 -11.63 31.40
C PRO A 474 -29.35 -11.09 31.50
N ALA A 475 -29.52 -9.76 31.49
CA ALA A 475 -30.82 -9.08 31.59
C ALA A 475 -31.37 -8.62 30.24
N CYS A 476 -30.64 -8.84 29.14
CA CYS A 476 -31.08 -8.47 27.79
C CYS A 476 -31.92 -9.59 27.13
N PRO A 477 -33.02 -9.26 26.43
CA PRO A 477 -33.69 -10.18 25.52
C PRO A 477 -32.75 -10.77 24.47
N ALA A 478 -33.01 -12.02 24.05
CA ALA A 478 -32.15 -12.76 23.12
C ALA A 478 -31.91 -12.06 21.76
N GLY A 479 -32.87 -11.27 21.28
CA GLY A 479 -32.71 -10.46 20.07
C GLY A 479 -31.67 -9.35 20.24
N ILE A 480 -31.61 -8.71 21.41
CA ILE A 480 -30.60 -7.70 21.75
C ILE A 480 -29.25 -8.38 22.01
N GLN A 481 -29.23 -9.50 22.75
CA GLN A 481 -28.01 -10.28 22.99
C GLN A 481 -27.31 -10.67 21.67
N ALA A 482 -28.07 -11.02 20.62
CA ALA A 482 -27.51 -11.34 19.31
C ALA A 482 -26.74 -10.16 18.67
N GLU A 483 -27.26 -8.94 18.75
CA GLU A 483 -26.61 -7.75 18.19
C GLU A 483 -25.51 -7.20 19.13
N LEU A 484 -25.68 -7.30 20.46
CA LEU A 484 -24.61 -7.01 21.43
C LEU A 484 -23.41 -7.93 21.23
N LEU A 485 -23.63 -9.23 20.94
CA LEU A 485 -22.55 -10.17 20.66
C LEU A 485 -21.74 -9.77 19.43
N ARG A 486 -22.43 -9.27 18.39
CA ARG A 486 -21.81 -8.71 17.20
C ARG A 486 -20.98 -7.47 17.54
N LEU A 487 -21.55 -6.52 18.28
CA LEU A 487 -20.86 -5.28 18.70
C LEU A 487 -19.64 -5.56 19.61
N LEU A 488 -19.70 -6.56 20.50
CA LEU A 488 -18.57 -6.99 21.33
C LEU A 488 -17.37 -7.50 20.50
N ILE A 489 -17.63 -8.11 19.33
CA ILE A 489 -16.59 -8.71 18.48
C ILE A 489 -16.07 -7.73 17.42
N GLU A 490 -16.96 -6.94 16.82
CA GLU A 490 -16.62 -5.91 15.83
C GLU A 490 -16.00 -4.66 16.51
N GLY A 491 -16.62 -4.18 17.60
CA GLY A 491 -16.28 -2.92 18.28
C GLY A 491 -15.09 -2.98 19.24
N TRP A 492 -14.80 -4.13 19.85
CA TRP A 492 -13.67 -4.28 20.79
C TRP A 492 -12.61 -5.31 20.32
N PRO A 493 -11.85 -5.05 19.23
CA PRO A 493 -10.83 -5.98 18.72
C PRO A 493 -9.81 -6.43 19.76
N ARG A 494 -9.45 -5.56 20.73
CA ARG A 494 -8.51 -5.86 21.81
C ARG A 494 -9.03 -6.94 22.77
N TYR A 495 -10.34 -6.97 23.02
CA TYR A 495 -10.98 -7.87 23.98
C TYR A 495 -11.64 -9.10 23.33
N ARG A 496 -11.59 -9.23 21.99
CA ARG A 496 -12.09 -10.37 21.21
C ARG A 496 -11.53 -11.74 21.67
N ARG A 497 -10.34 -11.76 22.28
CA ARG A 497 -9.70 -12.97 22.84
C ARG A 497 -9.88 -13.13 24.36
N SER A 498 -10.69 -12.29 25.00
CA SER A 498 -10.93 -12.37 26.44
C SER A 498 -11.76 -13.60 26.80
N GLN A 499 -11.51 -14.15 27.99
CA GLN A 499 -12.29 -15.26 28.53
C GLN A 499 -13.78 -14.89 28.70
N ALA A 500 -14.08 -13.61 28.98
CA ALA A 500 -15.46 -13.12 29.07
C ALA A 500 -16.23 -13.27 27.74
N VAL A 501 -15.63 -12.88 26.61
CA VAL A 501 -16.24 -13.08 25.28
C VAL A 501 -16.38 -14.57 24.96
N GLN A 502 -15.44 -15.43 25.38
CA GLN A 502 -15.58 -16.88 25.24
C GLN A 502 -16.78 -17.42 26.03
N VAL A 503 -16.95 -17.04 27.30
CA VAL A 503 -18.11 -17.45 28.12
C VAL A 503 -19.42 -17.00 27.47
N VAL A 504 -19.52 -15.74 27.07
CA VAL A 504 -20.70 -15.15 26.43
C VAL A 504 -21.05 -15.82 25.09
N VAL A 505 -20.06 -16.14 24.24
CA VAL A 505 -20.28 -16.89 22.99
C VAL A 505 -20.77 -18.32 23.27
N MET A 506 -20.21 -18.99 24.29
CA MET A 506 -20.62 -20.35 24.65
C MET A 506 -22.02 -20.38 25.29
N GLU A 507 -22.37 -19.39 26.11
CA GLU A 507 -23.74 -19.22 26.65
C GLU A 507 -24.74 -18.96 25.52
N ALA A 508 -24.40 -18.07 24.58
CA ALA A 508 -25.19 -17.79 23.39
C ALA A 508 -25.38 -19.02 22.48
N LEU A 509 -24.38 -19.93 22.42
CA LEU A 509 -24.43 -21.17 21.66
C LEU A 509 -25.41 -22.20 22.26
N HIS A 510 -25.56 -22.26 23.58
CA HIS A 510 -26.49 -23.19 24.25
C HIS A 510 -27.89 -22.59 24.52
N SER A 511 -28.13 -21.32 24.15
CA SER A 511 -29.41 -20.66 24.36
C SER A 511 -30.54 -21.30 23.56
N GLU A 512 -31.75 -21.40 24.13
CA GLU A 512 -32.94 -21.87 23.40
C GLU A 512 -33.24 -21.00 22.16
N ALA A 513 -32.91 -19.71 22.20
CA ALA A 513 -33.19 -18.76 21.13
C ALA A 513 -32.32 -18.98 19.88
N SER A 514 -32.97 -19.24 18.74
CA SER A 514 -32.27 -19.54 17.47
C SER A 514 -31.46 -18.36 16.93
N GLU A 515 -31.92 -17.11 17.09
CA GLU A 515 -31.15 -15.94 16.62
C GLU A 515 -29.82 -15.76 17.37
N LEU A 516 -29.83 -16.04 18.68
CA LEU A 516 -28.63 -15.94 19.51
C LEU A 516 -27.61 -17.03 19.17
N ARG A 517 -28.08 -18.25 18.90
CA ARG A 517 -27.23 -19.34 18.37
C ARG A 517 -26.64 -19.03 17.00
N ARG A 518 -27.40 -18.40 16.09
CA ARG A 518 -26.85 -17.92 14.80
C ARG A 518 -25.77 -16.86 15.01
N ALA A 519 -25.95 -15.94 15.96
CA ALA A 519 -24.95 -14.92 16.30
C ALA A 519 -23.68 -15.55 16.86
N ALA A 520 -23.79 -16.53 17.78
CA ALA A 520 -22.67 -17.29 18.33
C ALA A 520 -21.86 -18.03 17.24
N LEU A 521 -22.53 -18.73 16.32
CA LEU A 521 -21.83 -19.44 15.24
C LEU A 521 -21.16 -18.47 14.25
N LYS A 522 -21.76 -17.31 13.94
CA LYS A 522 -21.12 -16.25 13.16
C LYS A 522 -19.90 -15.65 13.87
N ALA A 523 -20.01 -15.42 15.17
CA ALA A 523 -18.92 -14.95 16.04
C ALA A 523 -17.70 -15.89 16.00
N MET A 524 -17.94 -17.20 16.10
CA MET A 524 -16.92 -18.24 15.98
C MET A 524 -16.29 -18.27 14.58
N LEU A 525 -17.09 -18.14 13.52
CA LEU A 525 -16.61 -18.10 12.12
C LEU A 525 -15.73 -16.87 11.84
N ALA A 526 -16.04 -15.72 12.43
CA ALA A 526 -15.25 -14.50 12.31
C ALA A 526 -13.89 -14.58 13.04
N SER A 527 -13.71 -15.57 13.94
CA SER A 527 -12.51 -15.70 14.77
C SER A 527 -12.06 -17.17 14.92
N PRO A 528 -11.70 -17.85 13.80
CA PRO A 528 -11.43 -19.28 13.80
C PRO A 528 -10.23 -19.64 14.69
N GLY A 529 -10.42 -20.67 15.53
CA GLY A 529 -9.40 -21.18 16.46
C GLY A 529 -9.36 -20.54 17.85
N LEU A 530 -10.30 -19.64 18.19
CA LEU A 530 -10.44 -19.07 19.54
C LEU A 530 -11.40 -19.83 20.46
N PHE A 531 -12.23 -20.73 19.94
CA PHE A 531 -13.30 -21.40 20.66
C PHE A 531 -13.20 -22.92 20.50
N ASP A 532 -13.67 -23.66 21.50
CA ASP A 532 -13.82 -25.10 21.34
C ASP A 532 -14.90 -25.38 20.29
N THR A 533 -14.48 -26.07 19.24
CA THR A 533 -15.33 -26.39 18.09
C THR A 533 -15.92 -27.80 18.19
N TYR A 534 -15.56 -28.60 19.21
CA TYR A 534 -16.27 -29.86 19.51
C TYR A 534 -17.71 -29.62 19.95
N ALA A 535 -17.97 -28.57 20.74
CA ALA A 535 -19.32 -28.17 21.15
C ALA A 535 -20.24 -27.81 19.96
N VAL A 536 -19.68 -27.47 18.80
CA VAL A 536 -20.45 -27.16 17.58
C VAL A 536 -21.05 -28.42 16.94
N ALA A 537 -20.53 -29.62 17.27
CA ALA A 537 -20.93 -30.87 16.64
C ALA A 537 -22.41 -31.25 16.86
N GLU A 538 -23.00 -30.91 18.01
CA GLU A 538 -24.42 -31.18 18.28
C GLU A 538 -25.37 -30.37 17.37
N TYR A 539 -24.94 -29.18 16.94
CA TYR A 539 -25.70 -28.29 16.06
C TYR A 539 -25.65 -28.70 14.58
N LEU A 540 -24.91 -29.76 14.22
CA LEU A 540 -24.94 -30.32 12.86
C LEU A 540 -26.35 -30.72 12.45
N ILE A 541 -27.11 -31.39 13.32
CA ILE A 541 -28.46 -31.90 13.00
C ILE A 541 -29.48 -31.02 13.74
N HIS A 542 -29.63 -29.78 13.28
CA HIS A 542 -30.55 -28.80 13.85
C HIS A 542 -31.75 -28.51 12.94
N GLN A 543 -32.92 -28.20 13.53
CA GLN A 543 -34.16 -27.92 12.79
C GLN A 543 -34.08 -26.65 11.93
N ASP A 544 -33.41 -25.60 12.43
CA ASP A 544 -33.05 -24.43 11.63
C ASP A 544 -31.87 -24.75 10.70
N PRO A 545 -32.06 -24.75 9.37
CA PRO A 545 -30.99 -25.07 8.43
C PRO A 545 -29.82 -24.09 8.52
N THR A 546 -30.04 -22.84 8.90
CA THR A 546 -29.02 -21.79 9.02
C THR A 546 -27.99 -22.15 10.10
N ILE A 547 -28.47 -22.66 11.24
CA ILE A 547 -27.63 -23.13 12.35
C ILE A 547 -26.84 -24.36 11.89
N SER A 548 -27.51 -25.33 11.29
CA SER A 548 -26.87 -26.55 10.74
C SER A 548 -25.75 -26.25 9.74
N THR A 549 -25.96 -25.30 8.82
CA THR A 549 -24.93 -24.87 7.86
C THR A 549 -23.75 -24.13 8.48
N LEU A 550 -24.00 -23.22 9.45
CA LEU A 550 -22.93 -22.47 10.10
C LEU A 550 -22.07 -23.39 10.98
N ALA A 551 -22.72 -24.34 11.67
CA ALA A 551 -22.06 -25.39 12.44
C ALA A 551 -21.20 -26.29 11.53
N ALA A 552 -21.77 -26.76 10.41
CA ALA A 552 -21.01 -27.55 9.44
C ALA A 552 -19.83 -26.78 8.82
N GLN A 553 -19.99 -25.48 8.55
CA GLN A 553 -18.91 -24.64 8.01
C GLN A 553 -17.73 -24.49 8.99
N LEU A 554 -17.99 -24.38 10.30
CA LEU A 554 -16.94 -24.43 11.32
C LEU A 554 -16.24 -25.80 11.36
N LEU A 555 -17.02 -26.87 11.28
CA LEU A 555 -16.54 -28.24 11.42
C LEU A 555 -15.78 -28.76 10.18
N LEU A 556 -16.06 -28.22 8.98
CA LEU A 556 -15.23 -28.44 7.77
C LEU A 556 -13.78 -27.95 7.96
N GLN A 557 -13.54 -26.94 8.79
CA GLN A 557 -12.21 -26.39 9.08
C GLN A 557 -11.52 -27.06 10.29
N HIS A 558 -12.20 -28.00 10.95
CA HIS A 558 -11.78 -28.61 12.20
C HIS A 558 -10.69 -29.69 11.98
N PRO A 559 -9.75 -29.91 12.93
CA PRO A 559 -8.69 -30.92 12.78
C PRO A 559 -9.16 -32.38 12.81
N SER A 560 -10.42 -32.67 13.16
CA SER A 560 -10.96 -34.03 13.18
C SER A 560 -11.61 -34.39 11.84
N GLU A 561 -10.99 -35.31 11.11
CA GLU A 561 -11.49 -35.85 9.84
C GLU A 561 -12.93 -36.38 9.96
N LYS A 562 -13.26 -37.04 11.08
CA LYS A 562 -14.61 -37.57 11.35
C LYS A 562 -15.66 -36.46 11.40
N LEU A 563 -15.34 -35.33 12.03
CA LEU A 563 -16.24 -34.18 12.14
C LEU A 563 -16.34 -33.42 10.81
N ALA A 564 -15.24 -33.29 10.07
CA ALA A 564 -15.26 -32.71 8.72
C ALA A 564 -16.11 -33.54 7.75
N LYS A 565 -15.99 -34.88 7.78
CA LYS A 565 -16.82 -35.80 6.97
C LYS A 565 -18.29 -35.78 7.38
N ALA A 566 -18.60 -35.69 8.68
CA ALA A 566 -19.97 -35.51 9.16
C ALA A 566 -20.58 -34.17 8.71
N ALA A 567 -19.82 -33.08 8.79
CA ALA A 567 -20.22 -31.76 8.32
C ALA A 567 -20.48 -31.73 6.80
N GLN A 568 -19.60 -32.35 6.02
CA GLN A 568 -19.76 -32.49 4.57
C GLN A 568 -21.00 -33.33 4.21
N ALA A 569 -21.23 -34.45 4.90
CA ALA A 569 -22.42 -35.27 4.71
C ALA A 569 -23.72 -34.50 5.01
N GLN A 570 -23.74 -33.71 6.08
CA GLN A 570 -24.88 -32.87 6.45
C GLN A 570 -25.15 -31.76 5.41
N LEU A 571 -24.11 -31.08 4.94
CA LEU A 571 -24.24 -30.06 3.88
C LEU A 571 -24.70 -30.67 2.55
N ASN A 572 -24.21 -31.87 2.21
CA ASN A 572 -24.69 -32.63 1.05
C ASN A 572 -26.18 -32.99 1.18
N TRP A 573 -26.64 -33.37 2.39
CA TRP A 573 -28.06 -33.62 2.65
C TRP A 573 -28.89 -32.33 2.52
N LEU A 574 -28.44 -31.20 3.09
CA LEU A 574 -29.11 -29.90 2.95
C LEU A 574 -29.13 -29.37 1.51
N SER A 575 -28.15 -29.75 0.66
CA SER A 575 -28.18 -29.45 -0.79
C SER A 575 -29.36 -30.12 -1.53
N ARG A 576 -30.07 -31.06 -0.88
CA ARG A 576 -31.26 -31.74 -1.39
C ARG A 576 -32.57 -31.24 -0.77
N ALA A 577 -32.52 -30.26 0.13
CA ALA A 577 -33.71 -29.71 0.79
C ALA A 577 -34.71 -29.08 -0.21
N ALA A 578 -36.02 -29.18 0.08
CA ALA A 578 -37.07 -28.61 -0.77
C ALA A 578 -36.95 -27.08 -0.94
N SER A 579 -36.48 -26.37 0.09
CA SER A 579 -36.30 -24.92 0.07
C SER A 579 -35.06 -24.47 -0.75
N PRO A 580 -35.21 -23.61 -1.77
CA PRO A 580 -34.07 -23.09 -2.54
C PRO A 580 -33.09 -22.24 -1.73
N SER A 581 -33.55 -21.56 -0.67
CA SER A 581 -32.66 -20.77 0.19
C SER A 581 -31.72 -21.67 1.00
N THR A 582 -32.24 -22.78 1.53
CA THR A 582 -31.46 -23.81 2.23
C THR A 582 -30.43 -24.44 1.32
N ARG A 583 -30.80 -24.82 0.09
CA ARG A 583 -29.85 -25.39 -0.89
C ARG A 583 -28.73 -24.41 -1.23
N ALA A 584 -29.05 -23.16 -1.56
CA ALA A 584 -28.07 -22.14 -1.89
C ALA A 584 -27.10 -21.85 -0.72
N LEU A 585 -27.61 -21.85 0.51
CA LEU A 585 -26.79 -21.59 1.70
C LEU A 585 -25.87 -22.77 2.04
N ALA A 586 -26.36 -24.01 1.94
CA ALA A 586 -25.51 -25.21 2.09
C ALA A 586 -24.40 -25.28 1.02
N ILE A 587 -24.72 -24.98 -0.24
CA ILE A 587 -23.74 -24.90 -1.33
C ILE A 587 -22.72 -23.79 -1.07
N THR A 588 -23.15 -22.63 -0.55
CA THR A 588 -22.25 -21.53 -0.18
C THR A 588 -21.25 -21.98 0.90
N SER A 589 -21.70 -22.67 1.95
CA SER A 589 -20.82 -23.18 3.01
C SER A 589 -19.87 -24.28 2.51
N LEU A 590 -20.30 -25.15 1.58
CA LEU A 590 -19.41 -26.13 0.91
C LEU A 590 -18.33 -25.43 0.08
N VAL A 591 -18.71 -24.42 -0.71
CA VAL A 591 -17.78 -23.64 -1.56
C VAL A 591 -16.79 -22.83 -0.71
N GLN A 592 -17.26 -22.20 0.37
CA GLN A 592 -16.40 -21.47 1.32
C GLN A 592 -15.54 -22.41 2.19
N GLY A 593 -15.89 -23.69 2.30
CA GLY A 593 -15.10 -24.72 2.98
C GLY A 593 -13.81 -25.10 2.23
N GLY A 594 -13.76 -24.89 0.91
CA GLY A 594 -12.55 -25.04 0.10
C GLY A 594 -12.08 -26.50 -0.07
N ILE A 595 -10.76 -26.70 -0.07
CA ILE A 595 -10.13 -28.01 0.10
C ILE A 595 -10.00 -28.23 1.61
N ASN A 596 -10.50 -29.35 2.14
CA ASN A 596 -10.35 -29.64 3.57
C ASN A 596 -8.86 -29.87 3.91
N ARG A 597 -8.48 -29.86 5.20
CA ARG A 597 -7.08 -30.08 5.61
C ARG A 597 -6.49 -31.44 5.21
N PHE A 598 -7.31 -32.35 4.67
CA PHE A 598 -6.95 -33.69 4.22
C PHE A 598 -6.86 -33.80 2.69
N GLY A 599 -6.96 -32.69 1.96
CA GLY A 599 -6.78 -32.65 0.50
C GLY A 599 -8.03 -32.99 -0.33
N GLU A 600 -9.15 -33.35 0.28
CA GLU A 600 -10.40 -33.61 -0.44
C GLU A 600 -11.06 -32.27 -0.86
N ARG A 601 -11.33 -32.11 -2.16
CA ARG A 601 -12.16 -31.01 -2.68
C ARG A 601 -13.59 -31.19 -2.17
N VAL A 602 -14.10 -30.21 -1.42
CA VAL A 602 -15.43 -30.29 -0.78
C VAL A 602 -16.58 -30.17 -1.80
N VAL A 603 -16.31 -29.78 -3.06
CA VAL A 603 -17.32 -29.61 -4.11
C VAL A 603 -16.87 -30.22 -5.45
N PRO A 604 -17.65 -31.14 -6.09
CA PRO A 604 -18.58 -32.10 -5.46
C PRO A 604 -18.71 -33.46 -6.23
N LEU A 605 -19.47 -34.41 -5.68
CA LEU A 605 -20.33 -35.26 -6.51
C LEU A 605 -21.68 -34.52 -6.69
N GLU A 606 -22.28 -34.57 -7.89
CA GLU A 606 -23.55 -33.89 -8.27
C GLU A 606 -23.48 -32.40 -8.68
N VAL A 607 -22.42 -31.95 -9.38
CA VAL A 607 -22.45 -30.62 -10.06
C VAL A 607 -23.68 -30.53 -10.96
N ASP A 608 -23.87 -31.52 -11.82
CA ASP A 608 -24.79 -31.48 -12.95
C ASP A 608 -26.26 -31.40 -12.51
N ARG A 609 -26.59 -32.01 -11.36
CA ARG A 609 -27.91 -31.92 -10.71
C ARG A 609 -28.18 -30.53 -10.14
N LEU A 610 -27.15 -29.87 -9.59
CA LEU A 610 -27.30 -28.53 -9.00
C LEU A 610 -27.25 -27.42 -10.07
N GLN A 611 -26.66 -27.70 -11.23
CA GLN A 611 -26.74 -26.84 -12.42
C GLN A 611 -28.10 -26.88 -13.11
N SER A 612 -28.86 -27.94 -12.91
CA SER A 612 -30.25 -28.08 -13.38
C SER A 612 -31.30 -27.70 -12.32
N ASP A 613 -30.89 -27.11 -11.18
CA ASP A 613 -31.83 -26.66 -10.14
C ASP A 613 -32.79 -25.59 -10.68
N PRO A 614 -34.11 -25.68 -10.43
CA PRO A 614 -35.08 -24.70 -10.93
C PRO A 614 -34.81 -23.26 -10.45
N SER A 615 -34.14 -23.06 -9.31
CA SER A 615 -33.84 -21.73 -8.77
C SER A 615 -32.54 -21.13 -9.32
N ALA A 616 -32.66 -20.01 -10.02
CA ALA A 616 -31.49 -19.24 -10.48
C ALA A 616 -30.55 -18.82 -9.35
N ARG A 617 -31.06 -18.59 -8.12
CA ARG A 617 -30.23 -18.28 -6.95
C ARG A 617 -29.31 -19.44 -6.57
N VAL A 618 -29.81 -20.67 -6.63
CA VAL A 618 -29.02 -21.89 -6.37
C VAL A 618 -27.95 -22.05 -7.46
N ARG A 619 -28.33 -21.91 -8.74
CA ARG A 619 -27.39 -22.00 -9.87
C ARG A 619 -26.29 -20.94 -9.82
N MET A 620 -26.59 -19.69 -9.43
CA MET A 620 -25.55 -18.67 -9.21
C MET A 620 -24.55 -19.06 -8.12
N THR A 621 -24.99 -19.64 -6.99
CA THR A 621 -24.06 -20.14 -5.95
C THR A 621 -23.20 -21.31 -6.44
N VAL A 622 -23.74 -22.18 -7.30
CA VAL A 622 -22.94 -23.24 -7.97
C VAL A 622 -21.89 -22.62 -8.88
N VAL A 623 -22.24 -21.64 -9.73
CA VAL A 623 -21.28 -20.93 -10.60
C VAL A 623 -20.20 -20.22 -9.80
N ALA A 624 -20.56 -19.59 -8.67
CA ALA A 624 -19.61 -18.96 -7.76
C ALA A 624 -18.56 -19.95 -7.21
N GLY A 625 -18.90 -21.24 -7.08
CA GLY A 625 -17.96 -22.31 -6.70
C GLY A 625 -17.30 -23.07 -7.87
N ALA A 626 -17.94 -23.14 -9.03
CA ALA A 626 -17.56 -24.01 -10.15
C ALA A 626 -16.25 -23.63 -10.86
N GLU A 627 -15.56 -24.64 -11.40
CA GLU A 627 -14.36 -24.48 -12.25
C GLU A 627 -14.45 -25.40 -13.49
N GLY A 628 -13.71 -25.05 -14.55
CA GLY A 628 -13.58 -25.90 -15.74
C GLY A 628 -14.90 -26.15 -16.46
N ASN A 629 -15.15 -27.41 -16.85
CA ASN A 629 -16.33 -27.81 -17.64
C ASN A 629 -17.66 -27.52 -16.95
N ALA A 630 -17.69 -27.33 -15.63
CA ALA A 630 -18.89 -26.92 -14.92
C ALA A 630 -19.37 -25.51 -15.35
N LEU A 631 -18.46 -24.56 -15.58
CA LEU A 631 -18.84 -23.21 -16.01
C LEU A 631 -19.46 -23.20 -17.42
N LEU A 632 -19.09 -24.19 -18.23
CA LEU A 632 -19.44 -24.39 -19.63
C LEU A 632 -20.97 -24.53 -19.82
N HIS A 633 -21.62 -25.41 -19.04
CA HIS A 633 -23.08 -25.53 -19.05
C HIS A 633 -23.81 -24.29 -18.51
N SER A 634 -23.17 -23.52 -17.62
CA SER A 634 -23.77 -22.31 -17.03
C SER A 634 -23.73 -21.08 -17.94
N VAL A 635 -22.95 -21.09 -19.03
CA VAL A 635 -23.02 -20.06 -20.09
C VAL A 635 -24.31 -20.21 -20.91
N GLN A 636 -24.84 -21.42 -21.02
CA GLN A 636 -26.10 -21.74 -21.72
C GLN A 636 -27.35 -21.63 -20.81
N ASP A 637 -27.22 -21.08 -19.60
CA ASP A 637 -28.34 -20.96 -18.65
C ASP A 637 -29.44 -20.03 -19.17
N VAL A 638 -30.71 -20.37 -18.90
CA VAL A 638 -31.87 -19.55 -19.25
C VAL A 638 -31.85 -18.17 -18.56
N SER A 639 -31.22 -18.06 -17.38
CA SER A 639 -31.14 -16.85 -16.56
C SER A 639 -29.95 -15.94 -16.96
N PRO A 640 -30.18 -14.68 -17.35
CA PRO A 640 -29.12 -13.74 -17.71
C PRO A 640 -28.06 -13.53 -16.61
N SER A 641 -28.47 -13.51 -15.34
CA SER A 641 -27.56 -13.31 -14.20
C SER A 641 -26.59 -14.47 -13.98
N VAL A 642 -27.04 -15.71 -14.25
CA VAL A 642 -26.18 -16.90 -14.19
C VAL A 642 -25.16 -16.87 -15.33
N ARG A 643 -25.60 -16.55 -16.56
CA ARG A 643 -24.71 -16.41 -17.73
C ARG A 643 -23.64 -15.35 -17.53
N GLN A 644 -24.01 -14.15 -17.07
CA GLN A 644 -23.04 -13.07 -16.83
C GLN A 644 -21.99 -13.45 -15.79
N LEU A 645 -22.39 -14.08 -14.69
CA LEU A 645 -21.46 -14.56 -13.66
C LEU A 645 -20.53 -15.67 -14.19
N ALA A 646 -21.04 -16.59 -15.01
CA ALA A 646 -20.25 -17.64 -15.65
C ALA A 646 -19.20 -17.05 -16.60
N ILE A 647 -19.60 -16.13 -17.48
CA ILE A 647 -18.70 -15.44 -18.42
C ILE A 647 -17.61 -14.64 -17.66
N GLN A 648 -17.99 -13.88 -16.62
CA GLN A 648 -17.05 -13.11 -15.80
C GLN A 648 -16.04 -14.00 -15.04
N LYS A 649 -16.44 -15.23 -14.68
CA LYS A 649 -15.54 -16.19 -14.03
C LYS A 649 -14.64 -16.92 -15.04
N MET A 650 -15.17 -17.22 -16.23
CA MET A 650 -14.42 -17.86 -17.31
C MET A 650 -13.35 -16.95 -17.93
N SER A 651 -13.62 -15.64 -18.05
CA SER A 651 -12.62 -14.66 -18.54
C SER A 651 -11.40 -14.52 -17.62
N LYS A 652 -11.47 -15.01 -16.38
CA LYS A 652 -10.36 -15.06 -15.42
C LYS A 652 -9.60 -16.40 -15.42
N SER A 653 -10.00 -17.38 -16.24
CA SER A 653 -9.42 -18.73 -16.26
C SER A 653 -8.45 -18.93 -17.43
N ARG A 654 -7.19 -19.31 -17.14
CA ARG A 654 -6.08 -19.32 -18.11
C ARG A 654 -6.01 -20.50 -19.10
N ARG A 655 -6.89 -21.52 -19.05
CA ARG A 655 -6.63 -22.82 -19.74
C ARG A 655 -7.63 -23.31 -20.80
N ARG A 656 -8.84 -22.73 -20.94
CA ARG A 656 -9.86 -23.16 -21.94
C ARG A 656 -10.77 -22.03 -22.44
N SER A 657 -10.41 -20.77 -22.19
CA SER A 657 -11.29 -19.61 -22.35
C SER A 657 -11.63 -19.26 -23.80
N THR A 658 -10.66 -19.33 -24.73
CA THR A 658 -10.81 -18.77 -26.08
C THR A 658 -11.86 -19.51 -26.94
N THR A 659 -11.83 -20.85 -26.99
CA THR A 659 -12.80 -21.66 -27.76
C THR A 659 -14.25 -21.47 -27.28
N LEU A 660 -14.43 -21.26 -25.98
CA LEU A 660 -15.75 -21.12 -25.36
C LEU A 660 -16.31 -19.69 -25.49
N LEU A 661 -15.43 -18.68 -25.53
CA LEU A 661 -15.79 -17.32 -25.92
C LEU A 661 -16.19 -17.24 -27.40
N VAL A 662 -15.53 -18.02 -28.28
CA VAL A 662 -15.90 -18.11 -29.71
C VAL A 662 -17.27 -18.77 -29.89
N HIS A 663 -17.54 -19.90 -29.23
CA HIS A 663 -18.87 -20.52 -29.29
C HIS A 663 -19.98 -19.58 -28.74
N ALA A 664 -19.71 -18.83 -27.68
CA ALA A 664 -20.64 -17.84 -27.16
C ALA A 664 -20.88 -16.65 -28.11
N LEU A 665 -19.91 -16.28 -28.96
CA LEU A 665 -20.11 -15.30 -30.04
C LEU A 665 -20.97 -15.85 -31.18
N GLU A 666 -20.73 -17.09 -31.59
CA GLU A 666 -21.49 -17.76 -32.66
C GLU A 666 -22.98 -17.85 -32.31
N GLU A 667 -23.31 -18.14 -31.04
CA GLU A 667 -24.69 -18.22 -30.56
C GLU A 667 -25.36 -16.83 -30.41
N ILE A 668 -24.56 -15.77 -30.21
CA ILE A 668 -25.04 -14.37 -30.17
C ILE A 668 -25.22 -13.77 -31.58
N GLN A 669 -24.42 -14.18 -32.57
CA GLN A 669 -24.54 -13.77 -33.97
C GLN A 669 -24.40 -14.96 -34.95
N PRO A 670 -25.52 -15.63 -35.30
CA PRO A 670 -25.51 -16.78 -36.22
C PRO A 670 -24.97 -16.49 -37.63
N GLN A 671 -24.91 -15.22 -38.03
CA GLN A 671 -24.41 -14.76 -39.33
C GLN A 671 -22.90 -15.00 -39.53
N LEU A 672 -22.15 -15.29 -38.46
CA LEU A 672 -20.71 -15.56 -38.52
C LEU A 672 -20.37 -16.96 -39.06
N HIS A 673 -21.35 -17.89 -39.13
CA HIS A 673 -21.15 -19.28 -39.59
C HIS A 673 -20.57 -19.40 -41.02
N SER A 674 -20.76 -18.40 -41.88
CA SER A 674 -20.31 -18.44 -43.28
C SER A 674 -18.88 -17.94 -43.53
N SER A 675 -18.13 -17.50 -42.51
CA SER A 675 -16.73 -17.07 -42.70
C SER A 675 -15.75 -18.26 -42.64
N PRO A 676 -14.99 -18.56 -43.72
CA PRO A 676 -13.99 -19.64 -43.71
C PRO A 676 -12.91 -19.45 -42.63
N GLN A 677 -12.70 -18.19 -42.21
CA GLN A 677 -11.65 -17.80 -41.28
C GLN A 677 -11.95 -18.25 -39.85
N ILE A 678 -13.23 -18.33 -39.46
CA ILE A 678 -13.66 -18.76 -38.11
C ILE A 678 -13.67 -20.28 -38.02
N VAL A 679 -14.06 -20.99 -39.09
CA VAL A 679 -13.90 -22.46 -39.20
C VAL A 679 -12.42 -22.87 -39.08
N GLY A 680 -11.49 -22.00 -39.50
CA GLY A 680 -10.05 -22.15 -39.27
C GLY A 680 -9.65 -22.19 -37.77
N LEU A 681 -10.29 -21.38 -36.91
CA LEU A 681 -10.00 -21.37 -35.47
C LEU A 681 -10.33 -22.71 -34.78
N ILE A 682 -11.38 -23.40 -35.26
CA ILE A 682 -11.81 -24.67 -34.67
C ILE A 682 -10.77 -25.77 -34.94
N ARG A 683 -10.13 -25.77 -36.12
CA ARG A 683 -9.01 -26.69 -36.45
C ARG A 683 -7.71 -26.32 -35.74
N TYR A 684 -7.46 -25.03 -35.53
CA TYR A 684 -6.25 -24.48 -34.91
C TYR A 684 -6.01 -24.98 -33.47
N TRP A 685 -7.06 -25.22 -32.68
CA TRP A 685 -6.91 -25.67 -31.28
C TRP A 685 -6.24 -27.04 -31.12
N TYR A 686 -6.47 -27.99 -32.04
CA TYR A 686 -5.84 -29.32 -32.01
C TYR A 686 -4.32 -29.26 -32.22
N LEU A 687 -3.81 -28.25 -32.94
CA LEU A 687 -2.37 -28.09 -33.20
C LEU A 687 -1.62 -27.37 -32.07
N LEU A 688 -2.26 -26.39 -31.41
CA LEU A 688 -1.68 -25.70 -30.26
C LEU A 688 -1.32 -26.67 -29.12
N THR A 689 -2.18 -27.66 -28.85
CA THR A 689 -1.91 -28.73 -27.89
C THR A 689 -0.80 -29.70 -28.33
N ALA A 690 -0.44 -29.74 -29.62
CA ALA A 690 0.71 -30.52 -30.09
C ALA A 690 2.02 -29.75 -29.85
N LEU A 691 2.09 -28.47 -30.26
CA LEU A 691 3.27 -27.62 -30.09
C LEU A 691 3.63 -27.37 -28.61
N ALA A 692 2.65 -27.13 -27.73
CA ALA A 692 2.89 -26.95 -26.30
C ALA A 692 3.41 -28.21 -25.57
N ASN A 693 3.44 -29.38 -26.24
CA ASN A 693 4.00 -30.63 -25.73
C ASN A 693 5.27 -31.09 -26.49
N VAL A 694 5.86 -30.23 -27.34
CA VAL A 694 7.12 -30.53 -28.03
C VAL A 694 8.26 -30.58 -27.02
N ASN A 695 8.66 -31.80 -26.69
CA ASN A 695 9.78 -32.06 -25.79
C ASN A 695 11.09 -31.86 -26.58
N PRO A 696 11.93 -30.85 -26.23
CA PRO A 696 13.10 -30.45 -27.03
C PRO A 696 14.22 -31.50 -27.10
N ARG A 697 14.04 -32.68 -26.50
CA ARG A 697 14.94 -33.83 -26.58
C ARG A 697 14.71 -34.74 -27.81
N LYS A 698 13.69 -34.49 -28.64
CA LYS A 698 13.40 -35.31 -29.83
C LYS A 698 14.07 -34.71 -31.08
N GLY A 699 15.21 -35.28 -31.46
CA GLY A 699 16.19 -34.76 -32.43
C GLY A 699 15.69 -34.09 -33.73
N TYR A 700 16.59 -33.23 -34.25
CA TYR A 700 16.48 -32.28 -35.37
C TYR A 700 15.42 -32.57 -36.45
N GLU A 701 15.47 -33.75 -37.09
CA GLU A 701 14.61 -34.11 -38.22
C GLU A 701 13.09 -34.16 -37.88
N LYS A 702 12.72 -34.22 -36.59
CA LYS A 702 11.31 -34.24 -36.18
C LYS A 702 10.72 -32.86 -35.86
N ILE A 703 11.56 -31.86 -35.59
CA ILE A 703 11.13 -30.53 -35.14
C ILE A 703 10.91 -29.58 -36.33
N LEU A 704 11.67 -29.75 -37.43
CA LEU A 704 11.61 -28.88 -38.61
C LEU A 704 10.19 -28.68 -39.19
N PRO A 705 9.36 -29.73 -39.39
CA PRO A 705 8.01 -29.56 -39.93
C PRO A 705 7.03 -28.96 -38.92
N GLU A 706 7.40 -28.80 -37.65
CA GLU A 706 6.60 -28.13 -36.61
C GLU A 706 6.94 -26.64 -36.54
N ILE A 707 8.19 -26.27 -36.80
CA ILE A 707 8.68 -24.89 -36.95
C ILE A 707 8.02 -24.19 -38.15
N GLU A 708 8.02 -24.82 -39.32
CA GLU A 708 7.36 -24.28 -40.53
C GLU A 708 5.85 -24.02 -40.32
N ARG A 709 5.16 -24.94 -39.63
CA ARG A 709 3.73 -24.78 -39.29
C ARG A 709 3.47 -23.69 -38.24
N GLY A 710 4.44 -23.41 -37.37
CA GLY A 710 4.35 -22.31 -36.39
C GLY A 710 4.40 -20.93 -37.05
N LEU A 711 5.30 -20.73 -38.02
CA LEU A 711 5.44 -19.46 -38.75
C LEU A 711 4.14 -19.08 -39.48
N GLN A 712 3.58 -20.01 -40.26
CA GLN A 712 2.31 -19.79 -41.00
C GLN A 712 1.12 -19.42 -40.09
N GLN A 713 1.17 -19.78 -38.80
CA GLN A 713 0.10 -19.48 -37.83
C GLN A 713 0.24 -18.10 -37.20
N ILE A 714 1.47 -17.58 -37.04
CA ILE A 714 1.73 -16.24 -36.49
C ILE A 714 1.18 -15.15 -37.44
N ASP A 715 1.37 -15.33 -38.75
CA ASP A 715 0.81 -14.44 -39.78
C ASP A 715 -0.72 -14.46 -39.79
N TYR A 716 -1.31 -15.65 -39.68
CA TYR A 716 -2.77 -15.82 -39.69
C TYR A 716 -3.46 -15.12 -38.50
N LEU A 717 -2.90 -15.24 -37.28
CA LEU A 717 -3.42 -14.57 -36.09
C LEU A 717 -3.30 -13.04 -36.19
N THR A 718 -2.22 -12.55 -36.80
CA THR A 718 -1.99 -11.13 -37.02
C THR A 718 -3.03 -10.54 -37.96
N SER A 719 -3.39 -11.28 -39.02
CA SER A 719 -4.49 -10.92 -39.93
C SER A 719 -5.86 -10.90 -39.22
N LEU A 720 -6.19 -11.94 -38.46
CA LEU A 720 -7.48 -12.05 -37.75
C LEU A 720 -7.69 -10.93 -36.71
N ARG A 721 -6.66 -10.57 -35.95
CA ARG A 721 -6.68 -9.46 -34.97
C ARG A 721 -7.13 -8.16 -35.63
N ARG A 722 -6.61 -7.87 -36.83
CA ARG A 722 -6.94 -6.66 -37.60
C ARG A 722 -8.44 -6.60 -37.90
N THR A 723 -8.99 -7.67 -38.49
CA THR A 723 -10.42 -7.78 -38.82
C THR A 723 -11.34 -7.67 -37.60
N LEU A 724 -10.98 -8.27 -36.46
CA LEU A 724 -11.79 -8.19 -35.24
C LEU A 724 -11.72 -6.80 -34.57
N SER A 725 -10.60 -6.08 -34.71
CA SER A 725 -10.43 -4.74 -34.13
C SER A 725 -11.33 -3.67 -34.76
N GLU A 726 -11.84 -3.92 -35.97
CA GLU A 726 -12.74 -3.04 -36.70
C GLU A 726 -14.21 -3.17 -36.22
N MET A 727 -14.56 -4.23 -35.48
CA MET A 727 -15.91 -4.49 -34.95
C MET A 727 -16.18 -3.79 -33.61
N LYS A 728 -16.93 -2.68 -33.62
CA LYS A 728 -17.28 -1.89 -32.43
C LYS A 728 -18.43 -2.50 -31.59
N HIS A 729 -18.22 -3.64 -30.94
CA HIS A 729 -19.23 -4.28 -30.07
C HIS A 729 -18.66 -4.65 -28.67
N PRO A 730 -19.40 -4.44 -27.55
CA PRO A 730 -18.84 -4.55 -26.19
C PRO A 730 -18.13 -5.87 -25.80
N PRO A 731 -18.57 -7.07 -26.23
CA PRO A 731 -17.87 -8.32 -25.93
C PRO A 731 -16.53 -8.48 -26.65
N VAL A 732 -16.25 -7.71 -27.71
CA VAL A 732 -15.05 -7.88 -28.56
C VAL A 732 -13.76 -7.48 -27.81
N ALA A 733 -13.83 -6.50 -26.92
CA ALA A 733 -12.68 -6.00 -26.16
C ALA A 733 -11.93 -7.09 -25.35
N PRO A 734 -12.58 -7.92 -24.49
CA PRO A 734 -11.88 -9.00 -23.80
C PRO A 734 -11.35 -10.11 -24.73
N ILE A 735 -11.93 -10.29 -25.92
CA ILE A 735 -11.46 -11.29 -26.90
C ILE A 735 -10.17 -10.83 -27.59
N LEU A 736 -10.09 -9.56 -27.99
CA LEU A 736 -8.87 -8.96 -28.54
C LEU A 736 -7.72 -8.98 -27.52
N GLY A 737 -8.03 -8.77 -26.23
CA GLY A 737 -7.05 -8.90 -25.15
C GLY A 737 -6.43 -10.30 -25.07
N GLN A 738 -7.26 -11.35 -25.18
CA GLN A 738 -6.79 -12.74 -25.16
C GLN A 738 -5.98 -13.10 -26.41
N LEU A 739 -6.43 -12.72 -27.61
CA LEU A 739 -5.72 -12.98 -28.88
C LEU A 739 -4.30 -12.40 -28.89
N ASN A 740 -4.10 -11.22 -28.31
CA ASN A 740 -2.77 -10.61 -28.18
C ASN A 740 -1.85 -11.42 -27.23
N SER A 741 -2.39 -11.95 -26.14
CA SER A 741 -1.64 -12.81 -25.21
C SER A 741 -1.23 -14.13 -25.88
N ASP A 742 -2.15 -14.75 -26.62
CA ASP A 742 -1.92 -16.02 -27.31
C ASP A 742 -0.89 -15.86 -28.44
N ARG A 743 -0.92 -14.75 -29.21
CA ARG A 743 0.09 -14.41 -30.24
C ARG A 743 1.50 -14.28 -29.65
N ALA A 744 1.64 -13.56 -28.53
CA ALA A 744 2.94 -13.32 -27.90
C ALA A 744 3.58 -14.63 -27.37
N GLN A 745 2.78 -15.55 -26.82
CA GLN A 745 3.27 -16.84 -26.33
C GLN A 745 3.78 -17.74 -27.47
N LEU A 746 3.14 -17.72 -28.64
CA LEU A 746 3.57 -18.48 -29.81
C LEU A 746 4.91 -17.98 -30.38
N ILE A 747 5.09 -16.65 -30.51
CA ILE A 747 6.36 -16.05 -30.94
C ILE A 747 7.49 -16.43 -29.98
N GLN A 748 7.23 -16.41 -28.66
CA GLN A 748 8.23 -16.78 -27.67
C GLN A 748 8.62 -18.27 -27.76
N ALA A 749 7.65 -19.18 -27.87
CA ALA A 749 7.91 -20.62 -28.01
C ALA A 749 8.70 -20.96 -29.28
N PHE A 750 8.45 -20.23 -30.38
CA PHE A 750 9.22 -20.33 -31.63
C PHE A 750 10.68 -19.89 -31.45
N LEU A 751 10.91 -18.73 -30.82
CA LEU A 751 12.26 -18.22 -30.53
C LEU A 751 13.05 -19.12 -29.58
N ASP A 752 12.39 -19.67 -28.55
CA ASP A 752 13.00 -20.62 -27.62
C ASP A 752 13.39 -21.94 -28.32
N SER A 753 12.60 -22.38 -29.31
CA SER A 753 12.89 -23.57 -30.12
C SER A 753 14.10 -23.38 -31.04
N LEU A 754 14.20 -22.25 -31.74
CA LEU A 754 15.39 -21.91 -32.55
C LEU A 754 16.63 -21.73 -31.68
N THR A 755 16.48 -21.08 -30.52
CA THR A 755 17.54 -20.91 -29.50
C THR A 755 18.06 -22.25 -28.99
N ALA A 756 17.19 -23.24 -28.80
CA ALA A 756 17.56 -24.58 -28.35
C ALA A 756 18.32 -25.39 -29.42
N ILE A 757 18.05 -25.15 -30.71
CA ILE A 757 18.68 -25.88 -31.82
C ILE A 757 20.04 -25.27 -32.22
N PHE A 758 20.13 -23.94 -32.28
CA PHE A 758 21.29 -23.24 -32.88
C PHE A 758 22.05 -22.33 -31.89
N GLY A 759 21.67 -22.34 -30.61
CA GLY A 759 22.34 -21.58 -29.55
C GLY A 759 21.85 -20.13 -29.40
N LYS A 760 21.89 -19.66 -28.16
CA LYS A 760 21.29 -18.38 -27.75
C LYS A 760 22.01 -17.13 -28.28
N ALA A 761 23.32 -17.21 -28.52
CA ALA A 761 24.10 -16.08 -29.04
C ALA A 761 23.68 -15.71 -30.48
N THR A 762 23.31 -16.71 -31.29
CA THR A 762 23.07 -16.58 -32.73
C THR A 762 21.78 -15.84 -33.06
N PHE A 763 20.72 -16.02 -32.27
CA PHE A 763 19.37 -15.49 -32.55
C PHE A 763 18.89 -14.37 -31.60
N ALA A 764 19.68 -14.02 -30.57
CA ALA A 764 19.32 -12.96 -29.62
C ALA A 764 19.03 -11.57 -30.24
N PRO A 765 19.71 -11.12 -31.32
CA PRO A 765 19.37 -9.84 -31.97
C PRO A 765 17.99 -9.88 -32.65
N ILE A 766 17.70 -10.96 -33.37
CA ILE A 766 16.43 -11.15 -34.08
C ILE A 766 15.27 -11.27 -33.08
N ALA A 767 15.48 -12.01 -31.99
CA ALA A 767 14.53 -12.12 -30.88
C ALA A 767 14.17 -10.74 -30.29
N ARG A 768 15.15 -9.84 -30.10
CA ARG A 768 14.88 -8.47 -29.63
C ARG A 768 14.04 -7.67 -30.61
N THR A 769 14.36 -7.70 -31.91
CA THR A 769 13.61 -6.93 -32.92
C THR A 769 12.16 -7.39 -33.00
N LEU A 770 11.92 -8.72 -33.03
CA LEU A 770 10.57 -9.30 -33.06
C LEU A 770 9.77 -9.06 -31.75
N GLN A 771 10.44 -8.86 -30.61
CA GLN A 771 9.79 -8.51 -29.34
C GLN A 771 9.51 -7.01 -29.19
N MET A 772 10.40 -6.13 -29.69
CA MET A 772 10.26 -4.68 -29.53
C MET A 772 9.36 -4.04 -30.60
N GLN A 773 9.40 -4.51 -31.84
CA GLN A 773 8.60 -3.98 -32.95
C GLN A 773 7.97 -5.12 -33.77
N PRO A 774 7.02 -5.88 -33.19
CA PRO A 774 6.49 -7.13 -33.79
C PRO A 774 5.69 -6.95 -35.09
N ASP A 775 5.28 -5.73 -35.43
CA ASP A 775 4.43 -5.41 -36.58
C ASP A 775 5.16 -4.50 -37.61
N SER A 776 6.52 -4.45 -37.62
CA SER A 776 7.31 -3.68 -38.58
C SER A 776 7.72 -4.46 -39.84
N ASP A 777 8.03 -3.76 -40.95
CA ASP A 777 8.50 -4.39 -42.19
C ASP A 777 9.84 -5.14 -42.00
N GLU A 778 10.71 -4.65 -41.11
CA GLU A 778 11.94 -5.34 -40.71
C GLU A 778 11.63 -6.65 -39.97
N ALA A 779 10.64 -6.66 -39.07
CA ALA A 779 10.20 -7.88 -38.38
C ALA A 779 9.61 -8.91 -39.36
N GLN A 780 8.82 -8.48 -40.35
CA GLN A 780 8.31 -9.37 -41.39
C GLN A 780 9.44 -9.93 -42.27
N THR A 781 10.40 -9.09 -42.66
CA THR A 781 11.56 -9.49 -43.46
C THR A 781 12.46 -10.49 -42.70
N MET A 782 12.63 -10.32 -41.38
CA MET A 782 13.35 -11.29 -40.55
C MET A 782 12.59 -12.61 -40.41
N LEU A 783 11.26 -12.61 -40.31
CA LEU A 783 10.45 -13.84 -40.27
C LEU A 783 10.51 -14.60 -41.60
N SER A 784 10.51 -13.92 -42.75
CA SER A 784 10.68 -14.59 -44.06
C SER A 784 12.08 -15.17 -44.24
N LEU A 785 13.14 -14.43 -43.86
CA LEU A 785 14.52 -14.93 -43.88
C LEU A 785 14.71 -16.16 -42.99
N LEU A 786 14.13 -16.18 -41.79
CA LEU A 786 14.15 -17.35 -40.90
C LEU A 786 13.43 -18.56 -41.52
N GLY A 787 12.31 -18.34 -42.23
CA GLY A 787 11.58 -19.40 -42.93
C GLY A 787 12.42 -20.08 -44.02
N GLU A 788 13.17 -19.30 -44.82
CA GLU A 788 14.07 -19.86 -45.84
C GLU A 788 15.27 -20.61 -45.24
N MET A 789 15.82 -20.12 -44.12
CA MET A 789 16.90 -20.79 -43.39
C MET A 789 16.49 -22.16 -42.80
N THR A 790 15.19 -22.39 -42.56
CA THR A 790 14.68 -23.66 -42.02
C THR A 790 14.48 -24.76 -43.08
N THR A 791 14.90 -24.55 -44.33
CA THR A 791 14.84 -25.57 -45.38
C THR A 791 15.76 -26.78 -45.11
N SER A 792 15.24 -27.99 -45.34
CA SER A 792 15.82 -29.26 -44.89
C SER A 792 17.28 -29.55 -45.31
N GLU A 793 17.77 -28.96 -46.40
CA GLU A 793 19.12 -29.25 -46.92
C GLU A 793 20.16 -28.25 -46.39
N THR A 794 19.84 -26.96 -46.46
CA THR A 794 20.67 -25.85 -45.97
C THR A 794 20.91 -25.97 -44.47
N ALA A 795 19.85 -26.25 -43.71
CA ALA A 795 19.90 -26.36 -42.26
C ALA A 795 20.74 -27.57 -41.80
N ARG A 796 20.66 -28.69 -42.56
CA ARG A 796 21.48 -29.90 -42.33
C ARG A 796 22.97 -29.65 -42.62
N LYS A 797 23.29 -28.91 -43.68
CA LYS A 797 24.67 -28.52 -44.04
C LYS A 797 25.28 -27.54 -43.04
N LEU A 798 24.53 -26.54 -42.55
CA LEU A 798 24.99 -25.65 -41.47
C LEU A 798 25.15 -26.39 -40.13
N HIS A 799 24.24 -27.32 -39.79
CA HIS A 799 24.33 -28.08 -38.54
C HIS A 799 25.62 -28.91 -38.46
N LEU A 800 26.03 -29.54 -39.58
CA LEU A 800 27.31 -30.26 -39.70
C LEU A 800 28.55 -29.37 -39.50
N LEU A 801 28.48 -28.09 -39.89
CA LEU A 801 29.58 -27.12 -39.73
C LEU A 801 29.61 -26.49 -38.32
N LEU A 802 28.46 -26.39 -37.64
CA LEU A 802 28.30 -25.62 -36.40
C LEU A 802 28.04 -26.48 -35.16
N THR A 803 28.18 -27.81 -35.22
CA THR A 803 28.18 -28.69 -34.04
C THR A 803 29.41 -28.46 -33.15
N ARG A 804 29.37 -27.37 -32.38
CA ARG A 804 30.25 -27.14 -31.24
C ARG A 804 29.92 -28.16 -30.15
N SER A 805 30.86 -29.05 -29.84
CA SER A 805 30.68 -30.05 -28.78
C SER A 805 30.46 -29.38 -27.43
N ARG A 806 29.73 -30.07 -26.54
CA ARG A 806 29.94 -29.88 -25.10
C ARG A 806 31.32 -30.43 -24.76
N ASP A 807 32.00 -29.72 -23.87
CA ASP A 807 33.34 -30.04 -23.37
C ASP A 807 34.46 -29.95 -24.43
N ASN A 808 35.64 -29.58 -23.96
CA ASN A 808 36.65 -28.86 -24.77
C ASN A 808 37.63 -29.80 -25.51
N ASP A 809 37.24 -31.05 -25.76
CA ASP A 809 38.04 -32.07 -26.44
C ASP A 809 37.43 -32.45 -27.79
N LEU A 810 38.28 -32.45 -28.83
CA LEU A 810 37.88 -32.71 -30.21
C LEU A 810 37.74 -34.22 -30.49
N TYR A 811 36.72 -34.87 -29.94
CA TYR A 811 36.34 -36.21 -30.36
C TYR A 811 35.37 -36.16 -31.54
N VAL A 812 35.91 -36.44 -32.74
CA VAL A 812 35.11 -36.84 -33.89
C VAL A 812 34.38 -38.12 -33.52
N THR A 813 33.08 -38.01 -33.23
CA THR A 813 32.21 -39.20 -33.16
C THR A 813 32.05 -39.74 -34.57
N SER A 814 32.54 -40.97 -34.78
CA SER A 814 32.74 -41.59 -36.10
C SER A 814 31.47 -41.83 -36.91
N ASP A 815 30.28 -41.71 -36.29
CA ASP A 815 28.99 -41.99 -36.94
C ASP A 815 28.48 -40.88 -37.87
N ILE A 816 28.90 -39.62 -37.70
CA ILE A 816 28.44 -38.50 -38.55
C ILE A 816 29.42 -38.24 -39.70
N ALA A 817 30.73 -38.34 -39.44
CA ALA A 817 31.77 -38.17 -40.44
C ALA A 817 31.67 -39.21 -41.59
N HIS A 818 31.14 -40.41 -41.33
CA HIS A 818 31.03 -41.46 -42.33
C HIS A 818 30.03 -41.21 -43.47
N ARG A 819 29.20 -40.14 -43.42
CA ARG A 819 28.19 -39.84 -44.46
C ARG A 819 28.46 -38.61 -45.32
N ALA A 820 29.38 -37.72 -44.93
CA ALA A 820 29.83 -36.61 -45.76
C ALA A 820 31.20 -36.96 -46.38
N LYS A 821 31.23 -37.28 -47.68
CA LYS A 821 32.45 -37.83 -48.32
C LYS A 821 33.65 -36.89 -48.35
N ASN A 822 33.44 -35.58 -48.25
CA ASN A 822 34.51 -34.61 -48.00
C ASN A 822 33.90 -33.30 -47.47
N PRO A 823 34.22 -32.83 -46.25
CA PRO A 823 33.69 -31.56 -45.74
C PRO A 823 34.20 -30.36 -46.55
N ALA A 824 35.45 -30.40 -47.04
CA ALA A 824 36.02 -29.37 -47.90
C ALA A 824 35.25 -29.20 -49.23
N GLU A 825 34.80 -30.30 -49.84
CA GLU A 825 34.07 -30.30 -51.12
C GLU A 825 32.66 -29.70 -50.97
N ALA A 826 31.97 -30.00 -49.86
CA ALA A 826 30.68 -29.38 -49.53
C ALA A 826 30.78 -27.87 -49.22
N ILE A 827 31.90 -27.42 -48.67
CA ILE A 827 32.19 -25.99 -48.46
C ILE A 827 32.47 -25.30 -49.81
N GLN A 828 33.27 -25.91 -50.69
CA GLN A 828 33.56 -25.37 -52.02
C GLN A 828 32.31 -25.24 -52.91
N ASP A 829 31.37 -26.19 -52.85
CA ASP A 829 30.09 -26.10 -53.59
C ASP A 829 29.19 -24.96 -53.09
N LEU A 830 29.16 -24.71 -51.77
CA LEU A 830 28.44 -23.57 -51.18
C LEU A 830 29.08 -22.21 -51.56
N LEU A 831 30.41 -22.17 -51.71
CA LEU A 831 31.16 -20.97 -52.09
C LEU A 831 31.13 -20.67 -53.61
N ARG A 832 30.74 -21.63 -54.45
CA ARG A 832 30.64 -21.49 -55.92
C ARG A 832 29.32 -20.93 -56.44
N GLN A 833 28.30 -20.74 -55.59
CA GLN A 833 27.00 -20.22 -56.04
C GLN A 833 27.01 -18.70 -56.26
N GLU A 834 26.24 -18.22 -57.23
CA GLU A 834 26.24 -16.81 -57.67
C GLU A 834 25.59 -15.82 -56.67
N ASP A 835 24.80 -16.30 -55.72
CA ASP A 835 24.11 -15.48 -54.72
C ASP A 835 25.08 -14.76 -53.76
N GLU A 836 25.31 -13.46 -53.93
CA GLU A 836 26.36 -12.67 -53.25
C GLU A 836 26.46 -12.88 -51.73
N TRP A 837 25.32 -13.08 -51.05
CA TRP A 837 25.24 -13.18 -49.59
C TRP A 837 25.55 -14.56 -49.01
N ARG A 838 25.42 -15.65 -49.79
CA ARG A 838 25.67 -17.02 -49.28
C ARG A 838 27.15 -17.30 -49.02
N PRO A 839 28.09 -16.96 -49.92
CA PRO A 839 29.51 -17.09 -49.64
C PRO A 839 29.93 -16.27 -48.42
N LEU A 840 29.41 -15.04 -48.24
CA LEU A 840 29.74 -14.18 -47.11
C LEU A 840 29.37 -14.80 -45.75
N LEU A 841 28.21 -15.46 -45.67
CA LEU A 841 27.73 -16.12 -44.45
C LEU A 841 28.56 -17.38 -44.12
N VAL A 842 28.96 -18.13 -45.16
CA VAL A 842 29.89 -19.27 -45.02
C VAL A 842 31.28 -18.79 -44.60
N LEU A 843 31.81 -17.73 -45.21
CA LEU A 843 33.12 -17.16 -44.88
C LEU A 843 33.17 -16.55 -43.47
N TYR A 844 32.07 -15.93 -43.01
CA TYR A 844 31.95 -15.47 -41.63
C TYR A 844 32.05 -16.66 -40.64
N ALA A 845 31.37 -17.77 -40.93
CA ALA A 845 31.49 -19.00 -40.14
C ALA A 845 32.89 -19.63 -40.21
N LEU A 846 33.54 -19.64 -41.38
CA LEU A 846 34.92 -20.14 -41.56
C LEU A 846 35.95 -19.26 -40.85
N SER A 847 35.74 -17.95 -40.75
CA SER A 847 36.65 -17.02 -40.05
C SER A 847 36.77 -17.29 -38.54
N ALA A 848 35.89 -18.12 -37.98
CA ALA A 848 35.94 -18.58 -36.60
C ALA A 848 36.74 -19.88 -36.38
N LEU A 849 37.41 -20.41 -37.41
CA LEU A 849 38.21 -21.65 -37.34
C LEU A 849 39.72 -21.38 -37.08
N PRO A 850 40.45 -22.31 -36.43
CA PRO A 850 41.89 -22.20 -36.25
C PRO A 850 42.65 -22.19 -37.59
N ARG A 851 43.80 -21.49 -37.65
CA ARG A 851 44.56 -21.25 -38.90
C ARG A 851 44.86 -22.52 -39.70
N VAL A 852 45.26 -23.61 -39.03
CA VAL A 852 45.56 -24.90 -39.66
C VAL A 852 44.33 -25.47 -40.38
N LEU A 853 43.17 -25.50 -39.72
CA LEU A 853 41.90 -25.96 -40.30
C LEU A 853 41.36 -24.99 -41.37
N PHE A 854 41.58 -23.69 -41.21
CA PHE A 854 41.21 -22.70 -42.21
C PHE A 854 42.00 -22.90 -43.51
N GLN A 855 43.31 -23.12 -43.42
CA GLN A 855 44.17 -23.43 -44.58
C GLN A 855 43.86 -24.79 -45.22
N GLU A 856 43.41 -25.78 -44.43
CA GLU A 856 43.00 -27.10 -44.95
C GLU A 856 41.64 -27.06 -45.69
N LEU A 857 40.74 -26.14 -45.30
CA LEU A 857 39.36 -26.08 -45.81
C LEU A 857 39.10 -24.93 -46.82
N ALA A 858 39.99 -23.94 -46.92
CA ALA A 858 39.86 -22.79 -47.83
C ALA A 858 41.14 -22.58 -48.68
N PRO A 859 41.11 -22.87 -50.00
CA PRO A 859 42.26 -22.67 -50.89
C PRO A 859 42.63 -21.17 -51.07
N GLU A 860 43.92 -20.84 -51.10
CA GLU A 860 44.42 -19.45 -51.24
C GLU A 860 43.82 -18.72 -52.46
N GLU A 861 43.72 -19.41 -53.60
CA GLU A 861 43.20 -18.90 -54.89
C GLU A 861 41.74 -18.39 -54.78
N LEU A 862 40.93 -19.04 -53.93
CA LEU A 862 39.55 -18.64 -53.67
C LEU A 862 39.50 -17.41 -52.75
N VAL A 863 40.38 -17.36 -51.75
CA VAL A 863 40.44 -16.28 -50.76
C VAL A 863 40.91 -14.97 -51.41
N GLU A 864 41.86 -15.00 -52.35
CA GLU A 864 42.22 -13.81 -53.14
C GLU A 864 41.06 -13.29 -53.98
N THR A 865 40.34 -14.18 -54.69
CA THR A 865 39.18 -13.84 -55.53
C THR A 865 38.09 -13.08 -54.74
N ILE A 866 37.87 -13.49 -53.48
CA ILE A 866 36.91 -12.84 -52.57
C ILE A 866 37.41 -11.46 -52.11
N LEU A 867 38.70 -11.35 -51.77
CA LEU A 867 39.31 -10.08 -51.36
C LEU A 867 39.39 -9.05 -52.50
N GLU A 868 39.40 -9.50 -53.76
CA GLU A 868 39.20 -8.63 -54.93
C GLU A 868 37.76 -8.15 -55.06
N LYS A 869 36.76 -9.06 -55.03
CA LYS A 869 35.35 -8.66 -55.07
C LYS A 869 34.98 -7.70 -53.94
N SER A 870 35.53 -7.88 -52.74
CA SER A 870 35.28 -6.98 -51.60
C SER A 870 35.80 -5.55 -51.82
N ARG A 871 36.82 -5.34 -52.66
CA ARG A 871 37.32 -4.00 -53.01
C ARG A 871 36.36 -3.24 -53.93
N GLN A 872 35.46 -3.94 -54.62
CA GLN A 872 34.50 -3.36 -55.57
C GLN A 872 33.10 -3.15 -54.96
N SER A 873 32.84 -3.71 -53.76
CA SER A 873 31.53 -3.64 -53.11
C SER A 873 31.40 -2.51 -52.08
N ASN A 874 30.21 -1.93 -51.99
CA ASN A 874 29.90 -0.79 -51.13
C ASN A 874 29.15 -1.15 -49.83
N GLN A 875 28.84 -2.42 -49.58
CA GLN A 875 28.17 -2.85 -48.35
C GLN A 875 29.17 -3.07 -47.21
N ASP A 876 28.90 -2.49 -46.03
CA ASP A 876 29.82 -2.56 -44.89
C ASP A 876 30.04 -3.98 -44.36
N THR A 877 29.01 -4.84 -44.41
CA THR A 877 29.12 -6.26 -44.07
C THR A 877 30.20 -6.96 -44.89
N ILE A 878 30.35 -6.60 -46.17
CA ILE A 878 31.33 -7.20 -47.09
C ILE A 878 32.75 -6.73 -46.78
N ARG A 879 32.90 -5.45 -46.42
CA ARG A 879 34.20 -4.90 -45.98
C ARG A 879 34.66 -5.52 -44.67
N GLU A 880 33.75 -5.71 -43.71
CA GLU A 880 34.09 -6.28 -42.42
C GLU A 880 34.42 -7.78 -42.54
N SER A 881 33.65 -8.56 -43.32
CA SER A 881 34.02 -9.95 -43.67
C SER A 881 35.43 -10.03 -44.26
N ALA A 882 35.77 -9.16 -45.21
CA ALA A 882 37.10 -9.12 -45.82
C ALA A 882 38.22 -8.68 -44.86
N ARG A 883 37.92 -7.78 -43.90
CA ARG A 883 38.86 -7.37 -42.84
C ARG A 883 39.22 -8.55 -41.93
N LEU A 884 38.20 -9.31 -41.52
CA LEU A 884 38.33 -10.46 -40.63
C LEU A 884 39.09 -11.62 -41.28
N ILE A 885 38.85 -11.89 -42.58
CA ILE A 885 39.60 -12.89 -43.35
C ILE A 885 41.10 -12.54 -43.41
N ARG A 886 41.45 -11.27 -43.68
CA ARG A 886 42.87 -10.84 -43.67
C ARG A 886 43.51 -10.98 -42.29
N GLN A 887 42.76 -10.77 -41.22
CA GLN A 887 43.25 -10.94 -39.86
C GLN A 887 43.47 -12.41 -39.50
N ALA A 888 42.55 -13.30 -39.88
CA ALA A 888 42.66 -14.75 -39.66
C ALA A 888 43.82 -15.39 -40.46
N LEU A 889 44.21 -14.82 -41.61
CA LEU A 889 45.39 -15.25 -42.37
C LEU A 889 46.73 -14.90 -41.72
N GLN A 890 46.77 -13.89 -40.83
CA GLN A 890 47.99 -13.33 -40.26
C GLN A 890 48.33 -13.80 -38.83
N GLU A 891 47.37 -14.32 -38.06
CA GLU A 891 47.56 -14.80 -36.69
C GLU A 891 47.47 -16.34 -36.59
N ASP A 892 48.43 -17.01 -35.94
CA ASP A 892 48.47 -18.49 -35.81
C ASP A 892 47.27 -19.10 -35.06
N PHE A 893 46.58 -18.30 -34.25
CA PHE A 893 45.30 -18.65 -33.66
C PHE A 893 44.28 -17.52 -33.87
N ALA A 894 43.46 -17.67 -34.90
CA ALA A 894 42.22 -16.92 -35.04
C ALA A 894 41.18 -17.38 -34.00
N VAL A 895 41.44 -17.13 -32.70
CA VAL A 895 40.36 -17.01 -31.72
C VAL A 895 39.59 -15.78 -32.14
N PHE A 896 38.44 -15.98 -32.79
CA PHE A 896 37.61 -14.89 -33.25
C PHE A 896 37.07 -14.08 -32.07
N ARG A 897 37.82 -13.03 -31.73
CA ARG A 897 37.43 -12.00 -30.79
C ARG A 897 36.35 -11.12 -31.45
N ALA A 898 35.14 -11.66 -31.62
CA ALA A 898 33.91 -10.84 -31.59
C ALA A 898 33.83 -10.12 -30.23
N ASP A 899 34.35 -10.78 -29.21
CA ASP A 899 34.72 -10.22 -27.93
C ASP A 899 35.83 -9.15 -28.00
N SER A 900 36.45 -8.78 -29.14
CA SER A 900 37.45 -7.68 -29.16
C SER A 900 36.85 -6.33 -28.75
N ALA A 901 35.54 -6.18 -28.96
CA ALA A 901 34.74 -5.05 -28.50
C ALA A 901 34.21 -5.22 -27.05
N LEU A 902 34.25 -6.42 -26.47
CA LEU A 902 33.54 -6.78 -25.23
C LEU A 902 34.45 -7.40 -24.13
N SER A 903 35.66 -7.86 -24.46
CA SER A 903 36.62 -8.54 -23.59
C SER A 903 37.43 -7.56 -22.73
N ARG A 904 36.82 -6.45 -22.32
CA ARG A 904 37.32 -5.63 -21.20
C ARG A 904 37.11 -6.33 -19.85
N ILE A 905 36.53 -7.53 -19.83
CA ILE A 905 36.19 -8.30 -18.63
C ILE A 905 36.63 -9.78 -18.79
N SER A 906 37.92 -9.99 -18.97
CA SER A 906 38.63 -11.22 -18.56
C SER A 906 38.77 -11.28 -17.02
N PRO A 907 39.19 -12.40 -16.39
CA PRO A 907 39.27 -13.78 -16.86
C PRO A 907 38.67 -14.83 -15.87
N THR A 908 38.79 -16.10 -16.26
CA THR A 908 38.44 -17.33 -15.53
C THR A 908 39.26 -17.62 -14.27
N HIS A 909 38.71 -18.45 -13.36
CA HIS A 909 39.46 -19.61 -12.86
C HIS A 909 38.58 -20.85 -12.62
N LYS A 910 39.15 -22.03 -12.84
CA LYS A 910 38.60 -23.33 -12.44
C LYS A 910 39.21 -23.82 -11.12
N ASP A 911 38.47 -24.76 -10.51
CA ASP A 911 38.90 -25.92 -9.70
C ASP A 911 38.47 -25.98 -8.22
N ASN A 912 38.19 -27.23 -7.81
CA ASN A 912 37.83 -27.75 -6.48
C ASN A 912 36.50 -27.33 -5.82
N ASN A 913 35.82 -26.27 -6.27
CA ASN A 913 34.43 -25.98 -5.86
C ASN A 913 33.44 -26.28 -7.01
N ALA A 914 32.87 -27.49 -7.02
CA ALA A 914 31.82 -27.84 -7.96
C ALA A 914 30.49 -27.18 -7.53
N MET A 915 30.24 -25.96 -7.99
CA MET A 915 28.98 -25.26 -7.71
C MET A 915 27.77 -26.06 -8.20
N LEU A 916 26.78 -26.21 -7.33
CA LEU A 916 25.51 -26.86 -7.63
C LEU A 916 24.85 -26.16 -8.83
N SER A 917 24.48 -26.94 -9.84
CA SER A 917 23.74 -26.39 -10.98
C SER A 917 22.41 -25.79 -10.51
N THR A 918 21.87 -24.84 -11.27
CA THR A 918 20.56 -24.24 -10.96
C THR A 918 19.46 -25.29 -10.78
N ILE A 919 19.56 -26.45 -11.45
CA ILE A 919 18.60 -27.56 -11.30
C ILE A 919 18.78 -28.28 -9.96
N GLU A 920 20.02 -28.55 -9.53
CA GLU A 920 20.29 -29.18 -8.23
C GLU A 920 19.88 -28.27 -7.08
N ARG A 921 20.20 -26.97 -7.17
CA ARG A 921 19.72 -25.94 -6.23
C ARG A 921 18.19 -25.88 -6.16
N MET A 922 17.49 -25.91 -7.30
CA MET A 922 16.02 -25.95 -7.33
C MET A 922 15.44 -27.20 -6.66
N LEU A 923 16.05 -28.37 -6.88
CA LEU A 923 15.61 -29.63 -6.29
C LEU A 923 15.86 -29.66 -4.78
N PHE A 924 16.98 -29.08 -4.33
CA PHE A 924 17.30 -28.96 -2.91
C PHE A 924 16.36 -27.98 -2.19
N LEU A 925 16.22 -26.75 -2.70
CA LEU A 925 15.37 -25.70 -2.11
C LEU A 925 13.90 -26.13 -1.99
N ARG A 926 13.41 -27.00 -2.89
CA ARG A 926 12.06 -27.57 -2.80
C ARG A 926 11.81 -28.38 -1.52
N ASN A 927 12.84 -29.01 -0.97
CA ASN A 927 12.76 -29.86 0.22
C ASN A 927 13.03 -29.09 1.53
N VAL A 928 13.41 -27.81 1.43
CA VAL A 928 13.60 -26.91 2.56
C VAL A 928 12.23 -26.43 3.03
N SER A 929 11.86 -26.71 4.29
CA SER A 929 10.54 -26.37 4.85
C SER A 929 10.18 -24.88 4.80
N PHE A 930 11.18 -23.99 4.69
CA PHE A 930 10.99 -22.55 4.49
C PHE A 930 10.49 -22.16 3.09
N PHE A 931 10.78 -22.99 2.07
CA PHE A 931 10.48 -22.75 0.65
C PHE A 931 9.51 -23.77 0.04
N GLU A 932 9.03 -24.74 0.82
CA GLU A 932 8.18 -25.87 0.40
C GLU A 932 6.93 -25.46 -0.42
N ASN A 933 6.40 -24.26 -0.18
CA ASN A 933 5.22 -23.72 -0.88
C ASN A 933 5.52 -23.00 -2.21
N LEU A 934 6.79 -22.80 -2.58
CA LEU A 934 7.18 -22.10 -3.81
C LEU A 934 6.94 -22.95 -5.07
N ARG A 935 6.46 -22.31 -6.14
CA ARG A 935 6.27 -22.95 -7.45
C ARG A 935 7.60 -23.18 -8.15
N LEU A 936 7.65 -24.08 -9.14
CA LEU A 936 8.89 -24.40 -9.87
C LEU A 936 9.55 -23.18 -10.52
N ASP A 937 8.78 -22.25 -11.06
CA ASP A 937 9.33 -21.01 -11.65
C ASP A 937 9.92 -20.07 -10.59
N GLN A 938 9.30 -20.03 -9.40
CA GLN A 938 9.78 -19.24 -8.24
C GLN A 938 11.04 -19.86 -7.63
N LEU A 939 11.08 -21.19 -7.49
CA LEU A 939 12.28 -21.94 -7.10
C LEU A 939 13.41 -21.73 -8.12
N ARG A 940 13.09 -21.59 -9.42
CA ARG A 940 14.08 -21.28 -10.47
C ARG A 940 14.64 -19.87 -10.35
N THR A 941 13.81 -18.88 -10.03
CA THR A 941 14.27 -17.51 -9.74
C THR A 941 15.15 -17.51 -8.49
N LEU A 942 14.69 -18.12 -7.40
CA LEU A 942 15.44 -18.23 -6.14
C LEU A 942 16.80 -18.93 -6.33
N ALA A 943 16.82 -20.10 -6.99
CA ALA A 943 18.05 -20.85 -7.27
C ALA A 943 19.06 -20.13 -8.18
N ARG A 944 18.62 -19.11 -8.94
CA ARG A 944 19.48 -18.24 -9.76
C ARG A 944 20.08 -17.08 -8.98
N ILE A 945 19.47 -16.66 -7.88
CA ILE A 945 19.97 -15.59 -6.99
C ILE A 945 20.63 -16.12 -5.72
N CYS A 946 20.58 -17.44 -5.49
CA CYS A 946 21.44 -18.06 -4.49
C CYS A 946 22.91 -17.97 -4.93
N ASP A 947 23.80 -17.69 -3.99
CA ASP A 947 25.22 -18.00 -4.09
C ASP A 947 25.54 -19.26 -3.27
N GLU A 948 26.73 -19.84 -3.45
CA GLU A 948 27.22 -20.94 -2.61
C GLU A 948 28.39 -20.49 -1.75
N LEU A 949 28.36 -20.88 -0.47
CA LEU A 949 29.37 -20.57 0.51
C LEU A 949 29.77 -21.85 1.24
N ALA A 950 31.02 -22.29 1.06
CA ALA A 950 31.61 -23.38 1.83
C ALA A 950 32.40 -22.80 3.01
N VAL A 951 32.16 -23.30 4.21
CA VAL A 951 32.84 -22.92 5.46
C VAL A 951 33.43 -24.16 6.13
N ASN A 952 34.60 -24.03 6.75
CA ASN A 952 35.27 -25.12 7.43
C ASN A 952 34.77 -25.27 8.87
N GLN A 953 35.01 -26.43 9.47
CA GLN A 953 34.74 -26.64 10.89
C GLN A 953 35.45 -25.59 11.75
N GLY A 954 34.69 -24.88 12.59
CA GLY A 954 35.17 -23.82 13.49
C GLY A 954 35.01 -22.40 12.95
N ASP A 955 34.71 -22.23 11.66
CA ASP A 955 34.54 -20.89 11.06
C ASP A 955 33.28 -20.19 11.60
N TYR A 956 33.37 -18.88 11.85
CA TYR A 956 32.22 -18.02 12.10
C TYR A 956 31.44 -17.78 10.80
N ILE A 957 30.12 -17.79 10.91
CA ILE A 957 29.20 -17.57 9.79
C ILE A 957 28.47 -16.23 9.96
N LEU A 958 28.11 -15.88 11.20
CA LEU A 958 27.46 -14.61 11.58
C LEU A 958 27.85 -14.23 13.02
N HIS A 959 28.03 -12.94 13.30
CA HIS A 959 28.13 -12.39 14.65
C HIS A 959 26.87 -11.58 15.03
N LYS A 960 26.45 -11.67 16.29
CA LYS A 960 25.37 -10.84 16.85
C LYS A 960 25.69 -9.36 16.72
N GLY A 961 24.73 -8.57 16.27
CA GLY A 961 24.91 -7.14 16.03
C GLY A 961 25.35 -6.77 14.60
N GLU A 962 25.77 -7.72 13.77
CA GLU A 962 26.03 -7.49 12.35
C GLU A 962 24.74 -7.24 11.55
N ALA A 963 24.88 -6.72 10.33
CA ALA A 963 23.75 -6.43 9.46
C ALA A 963 22.97 -7.71 9.07
N GLY A 964 21.64 -7.61 9.09
CA GLY A 964 20.70 -8.68 8.75
C GLY A 964 20.49 -8.93 7.26
N ASP A 965 21.47 -8.63 6.41
CA ASP A 965 21.30 -8.48 4.95
C ASP A 965 21.18 -9.77 4.14
N SER A 966 21.44 -10.94 4.73
CA SER A 966 21.59 -12.20 3.98
C SER A 966 20.93 -13.39 4.68
N LEU A 967 20.33 -14.29 3.91
CA LEU A 967 19.73 -15.54 4.34
C LEU A 967 20.66 -16.72 4.01
N PHE A 968 20.78 -17.69 4.90
CA PHE A 968 21.61 -18.87 4.67
C PHE A 968 20.77 -20.14 4.81
N VAL A 969 21.01 -21.11 3.94
CA VAL A 969 20.34 -22.42 3.89
C VAL A 969 21.42 -23.49 3.97
N VAL A 970 21.33 -24.40 4.93
CA VAL A 970 22.31 -25.48 5.07
C VAL A 970 22.05 -26.55 4.01
N VAL A 971 23.03 -26.78 3.12
CA VAL A 971 23.00 -27.87 2.13
C VAL A 971 23.58 -29.14 2.74
N GLU A 972 24.76 -29.03 3.33
CA GLU A 972 25.50 -30.12 3.95
C GLU A 972 26.26 -29.59 5.16
N GLY A 973 26.48 -30.42 6.19
CA GLY A 973 27.14 -30.03 7.44
C GLY A 973 26.17 -29.63 8.56
N ARG A 974 26.71 -29.01 9.62
CA ARG A 974 25.96 -28.54 10.79
C ARG A 974 26.47 -27.19 11.30
N ILE A 975 25.54 -26.33 11.72
CA ILE A 975 25.81 -25.01 12.31
C ILE A 975 25.39 -25.00 13.77
N LYS A 976 26.21 -24.43 14.64
CA LYS A 976 25.92 -24.20 16.07
C LYS A 976 25.58 -22.72 16.29
N ILE A 977 24.42 -22.44 16.91
CA ILE A 977 24.00 -21.09 17.30
C ILE A 977 24.20 -20.90 18.80
N VAL A 978 24.81 -19.78 19.20
CA VAL A 978 25.25 -19.51 20.58
C VAL A 978 24.90 -18.08 20.99
N ASP A 979 24.53 -17.86 22.25
CA ASP A 979 24.37 -16.49 22.78
C ASP A 979 25.75 -15.92 23.20
N PRO A 980 26.24 -14.83 22.61
CA PRO A 980 27.60 -14.31 22.84
C PRO A 980 27.93 -14.07 24.31
N GLY A 981 29.16 -14.43 24.68
CA GLY A 981 29.64 -14.38 26.05
C GLY A 981 29.18 -15.56 26.92
N SER A 982 28.44 -16.53 26.35
CA SER A 982 28.10 -17.80 27.01
C SER A 982 28.51 -19.00 26.14
N GLU A 983 28.76 -20.15 26.75
CA GLU A 983 28.87 -21.43 26.02
C GLU A 983 27.50 -22.04 25.67
N ASN A 984 26.41 -21.33 25.96
CA ASN A 984 25.06 -21.90 25.96
C ASN A 984 24.51 -22.00 24.54
N VAL A 985 24.25 -23.24 24.11
CA VAL A 985 23.84 -23.57 22.74
C VAL A 985 22.35 -23.30 22.58
N LEU A 986 21.99 -22.32 21.75
CA LEU A 986 20.59 -21.96 21.49
C LEU A 986 19.92 -22.93 20.52
N ALA A 987 20.67 -23.37 19.50
CA ALA A 987 20.23 -24.36 18.51
C ALA A 987 21.43 -24.99 17.79
N VAL A 988 21.22 -26.15 17.18
CA VAL A 988 22.11 -26.71 16.15
C VAL A 988 21.26 -26.93 14.90
N LEU A 989 21.69 -26.37 13.77
CA LEU A 989 21.02 -26.47 12.47
C LEU A 989 21.73 -27.47 11.58
N SER A 990 20.96 -28.11 10.71
CA SER A 990 21.36 -29.22 9.85
C SER A 990 20.82 -29.05 8.42
N SER A 991 21.19 -29.93 7.50
CA SER A 991 20.76 -29.88 6.09
C SER A 991 19.25 -29.69 5.93
N GLY A 992 18.85 -28.69 5.14
CA GLY A 992 17.46 -28.31 4.93
C GLY A 992 16.92 -27.23 5.89
N GLU A 993 17.72 -26.79 6.86
CA GLU A 993 17.39 -25.71 7.79
C GLU A 993 17.99 -24.36 7.35
N VAL A 994 17.47 -23.27 7.93
CA VAL A 994 17.68 -21.89 7.45
C VAL A 994 18.00 -20.99 8.65
N LEU A 995 18.92 -20.03 8.45
CA LEU A 995 19.26 -18.99 9.42
C LEU A 995 19.35 -17.59 8.81
N GLY A 996 19.02 -16.58 9.62
CA GLY A 996 19.00 -15.17 9.21
C GLY A 996 17.65 -14.70 8.65
N GLU A 997 16.61 -15.52 8.76
CA GLU A 997 15.29 -15.36 8.17
C GLU A 997 14.46 -14.21 8.74
N ILE A 998 14.63 -13.90 10.03
CA ILE A 998 13.96 -12.76 10.67
C ILE A 998 14.63 -11.46 10.21
N SER A 999 15.95 -11.39 10.39
CA SER A 999 16.75 -10.18 10.11
C SER A 999 16.68 -9.77 8.64
N LEU A 1000 16.53 -10.73 7.73
CA LEU A 1000 16.33 -10.50 6.29
C LEU A 1000 15.09 -9.64 5.99
N PHE A 1001 13.98 -9.88 6.68
CA PHE A 1001 12.69 -9.21 6.41
C PHE A 1001 12.46 -7.92 7.21
N ASP A 1002 13.02 -7.79 8.42
CA ASP A 1002 12.77 -6.63 9.29
C ASP A 1002 13.85 -5.54 9.23
N GLY A 1003 14.99 -5.81 8.57
CA GLY A 1003 16.12 -4.87 8.49
C GLY A 1003 16.99 -4.85 9.74
N GLY A 1004 16.71 -5.70 10.73
CA GLY A 1004 17.39 -5.76 12.02
C GLY A 1004 18.80 -6.32 11.95
N VAL A 1005 19.50 -6.28 13.08
CA VAL A 1005 20.81 -6.91 13.27
C VAL A 1005 20.68 -8.39 13.61
N ARG A 1006 21.74 -9.17 13.42
CA ARG A 1006 21.79 -10.58 13.83
C ARG A 1006 21.60 -10.72 15.34
N SER A 1007 20.82 -11.72 15.76
CA SER A 1007 20.35 -11.89 17.14
C SER A 1007 21.24 -12.81 18.00
N ALA A 1008 22.11 -13.61 17.39
CA ALA A 1008 23.00 -14.58 18.04
C ALA A 1008 24.23 -14.83 17.15
N ASP A 1009 25.27 -15.46 17.70
CA ASP A 1009 26.45 -15.89 16.94
C ASP A 1009 26.18 -17.26 16.30
N ALA A 1010 26.75 -17.50 15.11
CA ALA A 1010 26.62 -18.77 14.39
C ALA A 1010 27.99 -19.28 13.90
N PHE A 1011 28.27 -20.56 14.13
CA PHE A 1011 29.55 -21.23 13.84
C PHE A 1011 29.33 -22.53 13.07
N ALA A 1012 30.25 -22.88 12.18
CA ALA A 1012 30.29 -24.19 11.55
C ALA A 1012 30.75 -25.27 12.55
N GLU A 1013 29.87 -26.20 12.96
CA GLU A 1013 30.23 -27.34 13.82
C GLU A 1013 31.00 -28.42 13.04
N THR A 1014 30.74 -28.53 11.74
CA THR A 1014 31.49 -29.34 10.77
C THR A 1014 31.81 -28.48 9.55
N THR A 1015 32.66 -28.97 8.64
CA THR A 1015 32.69 -28.42 7.26
C THR A 1015 31.26 -28.42 6.71
N THR A 1016 30.83 -27.28 6.16
CA THR A 1016 29.42 -26.99 5.87
C THR A 1016 29.31 -26.25 4.55
N LEU A 1017 28.37 -26.66 3.68
CA LEU A 1017 28.03 -25.99 2.43
C LEU A 1017 26.69 -25.28 2.58
N LEU A 1018 26.63 -24.01 2.20
CA LEU A 1018 25.46 -23.14 2.34
C LEU A 1018 25.01 -22.59 0.99
N LEU A 1019 23.69 -22.42 0.81
CA LEU A 1019 23.15 -21.47 -0.17
C LEU A 1019 22.90 -20.14 0.54
N VAL A 1020 23.40 -19.04 -0.04
CA VAL A 1020 23.25 -17.68 0.47
C VAL A 1020 22.28 -16.92 -0.42
N VAL A 1021 21.33 -16.19 0.14
CA VAL A 1021 20.45 -15.27 -0.60
C VAL A 1021 20.57 -13.88 0.01
N ASN A 1022 21.18 -12.97 -0.73
CA ASN A 1022 21.37 -11.57 -0.33
C ASN A 1022 20.05 -10.80 -0.44
N ARG A 1023 19.81 -9.82 0.45
CA ARG A 1023 18.57 -9.03 0.49
C ARG A 1023 18.29 -8.36 -0.85
N ASP A 1024 19.25 -7.64 -1.41
CA ASP A 1024 19.02 -6.84 -2.63
C ASP A 1024 18.57 -7.73 -3.80
N ALA A 1025 19.21 -8.89 -3.96
CA ALA A 1025 18.86 -9.88 -4.98
C ALA A 1025 17.50 -10.56 -4.71
N LEU A 1026 17.13 -10.73 -3.43
CA LEU A 1026 15.81 -11.19 -3.05
C LEU A 1026 14.75 -10.11 -3.32
N ASP A 1027 14.98 -8.85 -2.95
CA ASP A 1027 14.06 -7.74 -3.14
C ASP A 1027 13.77 -7.51 -4.63
N ASP A 1028 14.76 -7.65 -5.51
CA ASP A 1028 14.57 -7.69 -6.97
C ASP A 1028 13.67 -8.87 -7.40
N ALA A 1029 13.93 -10.09 -6.90
CA ALA A 1029 13.09 -11.25 -7.20
C ALA A 1029 11.66 -11.15 -6.61
N LEU A 1030 11.48 -10.44 -5.50
CA LEU A 1030 10.19 -10.12 -4.88
C LEU A 1030 9.44 -9.02 -5.65
N ALA A 1031 10.15 -8.11 -6.32
CA ALA A 1031 9.55 -7.14 -7.23
C ALA A 1031 9.03 -7.82 -8.51
N ASP A 1032 9.79 -8.77 -9.06
CA ASP A 1032 9.41 -9.56 -10.25
C ASP A 1032 8.28 -10.57 -10.00
N ASP A 1033 8.31 -11.31 -8.87
CA ASP A 1033 7.19 -12.18 -8.43
C ASP A 1033 6.86 -11.98 -6.93
N PRO A 1034 5.95 -11.04 -6.61
CA PRO A 1034 5.48 -10.82 -5.23
C PRO A 1034 4.81 -12.03 -4.58
N GLY A 1035 4.51 -13.10 -5.33
CA GLY A 1035 4.04 -14.37 -4.78
C GLY A 1035 5.09 -15.05 -3.89
N ILE A 1036 6.38 -14.86 -4.18
CA ILE A 1036 7.49 -15.44 -3.40
C ILE A 1036 7.41 -14.96 -1.94
N ALA A 1037 7.25 -13.64 -1.72
CA ALA A 1037 7.10 -13.06 -0.39
C ALA A 1037 5.86 -13.58 0.34
N LEU A 1038 4.72 -13.70 -0.35
CA LEU A 1038 3.48 -14.18 0.26
C LEU A 1038 3.58 -15.63 0.74
N ASP A 1039 4.26 -16.50 -0.01
CA ASP A 1039 4.43 -17.90 0.34
C ASP A 1039 5.48 -18.10 1.45
N MET A 1040 6.57 -17.32 1.46
CA MET A 1040 7.52 -17.29 2.59
C MET A 1040 6.85 -16.76 3.89
N LEU A 1041 6.06 -15.68 3.80
CA LEU A 1041 5.33 -15.12 4.94
C LEU A 1041 4.28 -16.09 5.52
N ARG A 1042 3.68 -16.95 4.70
CA ARG A 1042 2.77 -18.01 5.16
C ARG A 1042 3.50 -19.03 6.04
N VAL A 1043 4.71 -19.46 5.63
CA VAL A 1043 5.52 -20.39 6.43
C VAL A 1043 5.97 -19.75 7.74
N MET A 1044 6.43 -18.50 7.71
CA MET A 1044 6.77 -17.72 8.91
C MET A 1044 5.59 -17.62 9.88
N ALA A 1045 4.40 -17.29 9.37
CA ALA A 1045 3.19 -17.19 10.19
C ALA A 1045 2.70 -18.53 10.76
N LEU A 1046 3.13 -19.67 10.21
CA LEU A 1046 2.91 -21.01 10.79
C LEU A 1046 3.94 -21.29 11.89
N ARG A 1047 5.25 -21.13 11.61
CA ARG A 1047 6.34 -21.32 12.58
C ARG A 1047 6.14 -20.48 13.85
N ILE A 1048 5.73 -19.21 13.72
CA ILE A 1048 5.43 -18.34 14.87
C ILE A 1048 4.27 -18.88 15.73
N ARG A 1049 3.24 -19.50 15.13
CA ARG A 1049 2.14 -20.12 15.90
C ARG A 1049 2.58 -21.37 16.64
N GLU A 1050 3.52 -22.12 16.09
CA GLU A 1050 4.05 -23.33 16.72
C GLU A 1050 5.02 -22.99 17.84
N SER A 1051 5.94 -22.05 17.62
CA SER A 1051 6.82 -21.53 18.68
C SER A 1051 6.02 -20.94 19.85
N ASN A 1052 4.99 -20.13 19.59
CA ASN A 1052 4.11 -19.61 20.64
C ASN A 1052 3.34 -20.72 21.40
N LYS A 1053 2.96 -21.83 20.75
CA LYS A 1053 2.36 -22.99 21.44
C LYS A 1053 3.39 -23.71 22.32
N THR A 1054 4.63 -23.84 21.86
CA THR A 1054 5.72 -24.45 22.64
C THR A 1054 6.08 -23.58 23.84
N LEU A 1055 6.23 -22.27 23.66
CA LEU A 1055 6.42 -21.30 24.76
C LEU A 1055 5.25 -21.33 25.74
N SER A 1056 4.00 -21.43 25.27
CA SER A 1056 2.82 -21.57 26.16
C SER A 1056 2.87 -22.86 26.98
N ARG A 1057 3.30 -23.98 26.38
CA ARG A 1057 3.48 -25.27 27.07
C ARG A 1057 4.65 -25.25 28.06
N MET A 1058 5.75 -24.57 27.72
CA MET A 1058 6.89 -24.39 28.62
C MET A 1058 6.50 -23.49 29.80
N SER A 1059 5.85 -22.35 29.55
CA SER A 1059 5.30 -21.47 30.58
C SER A 1059 4.30 -22.20 31.50
N GLN A 1060 3.43 -23.06 30.95
CA GLN A 1060 2.52 -23.89 31.75
C GLN A 1060 3.24 -24.94 32.62
N LYS A 1061 4.39 -25.47 32.19
CA LYS A 1061 5.22 -26.36 33.02
C LYS A 1061 6.02 -25.61 34.09
N MET A 1062 6.46 -24.39 33.81
CA MET A 1062 7.45 -23.65 34.61
C MET A 1062 6.85 -22.79 35.75
N ASN A 1063 5.51 -22.70 35.87
CA ASN A 1063 4.87 -21.73 36.78
C ASN A 1063 3.96 -22.31 37.90
N VAL A 1064 3.87 -23.64 38.07
CA VAL A 1064 2.96 -24.23 39.08
C VAL A 1064 3.55 -25.38 39.90
N SER A 1065 4.55 -26.12 39.41
CA SER A 1065 5.18 -27.21 40.19
C SER A 1065 6.31 -26.72 41.09
N GLU A 1066 7.31 -26.03 40.55
CA GLU A 1066 8.52 -25.61 41.28
C GLU A 1066 8.19 -24.56 42.35
N ILE A 1067 7.47 -23.50 41.99
CA ILE A 1067 6.97 -22.48 42.93
C ILE A 1067 6.12 -23.12 44.06
N ARG A 1068 5.42 -24.23 43.80
CA ARG A 1068 4.62 -24.93 44.81
C ARG A 1068 5.47 -25.82 45.71
N GLN A 1069 6.60 -26.35 45.23
CA GLN A 1069 7.58 -27.06 46.05
C GLN A 1069 8.36 -26.09 46.95
N GLU A 1070 8.92 -25.00 46.40
CA GLU A 1070 9.60 -23.98 47.21
C GLU A 1070 8.68 -23.36 48.27
N LEU A 1071 7.43 -23.01 47.91
CA LEU A 1071 6.44 -22.54 48.90
C LEU A 1071 6.00 -23.63 49.90
N GLN A 1072 6.18 -24.92 49.60
CA GLN A 1072 5.93 -25.99 50.57
C GLN A 1072 7.12 -26.21 51.50
N GLU A 1073 8.35 -26.12 51.01
CA GLU A 1073 9.57 -26.22 51.82
C GLU A 1073 9.72 -25.01 52.74
N ILE A 1074 9.60 -23.78 52.22
CA ILE A 1074 9.60 -22.55 53.03
C ILE A 1074 8.49 -22.58 54.10
N ARG A 1075 7.29 -23.07 53.75
CA ARG A 1075 6.19 -23.22 54.72
C ARG A 1075 6.43 -24.33 55.75
N LYS A 1076 7.30 -25.29 55.46
CA LYS A 1076 7.65 -26.36 56.39
C LYS A 1076 8.73 -25.87 57.36
N GLU A 1077 9.76 -25.20 56.87
CA GLU A 1077 10.77 -24.51 57.69
C GLU A 1077 10.13 -23.47 58.62
N MET A 1078 9.18 -22.67 58.12
CA MET A 1078 8.41 -21.71 58.93
C MET A 1078 7.46 -22.34 59.98
N ASN A 1079 7.24 -23.65 59.96
CA ASN A 1079 6.47 -24.36 61.00
C ASN A 1079 7.36 -25.18 61.96
N GLU A 1080 8.66 -25.29 61.66
CA GLU A 1080 9.67 -25.95 62.50
C GLU A 1080 10.47 -24.92 63.33
N ILE A 1081 10.24 -23.62 63.11
CA ILE A 1081 10.68 -22.45 63.90
C ILE A 1081 9.52 -21.94 64.78
#